data_AF-A0A4R5NRU3-F1
#
_entry.id   AF-A0A4R5NRU3-F1
#
_cell.length_a   1.000
_cell.length_b   1.000
_cell.length_c   1.000
_cell.angle_alpha   90.00
_cell.angle_beta   90.00
_cell.angle_gamma   90.00
#
_symmetry.space_group_name_H-M   'P 1'
#
loop_
_entity.id
_entity.type
_entity.pdbx_description
1 polymer ?
#
loop_
_entity_poly.entity_id
_entity_poly.type
_entity_poly.pdbx_seq_one_letter_code
_entity_poly.pdbx_strand_id
1 'polypeptide(L)'
;MKKKQFIYWVSLVVGMFLVFVGGEAFAQADTAADVDSAITTGVKLTAQKDTLDAWDAMILATSDNGITDAQAQNAYQDIITTNGFLSGTVQDPSGVSDVAGVIGLRALGKDPANVEKKDLVGQVINDPLAKIAKPSLYTLVNDLEALSTGSYGKASETARATLTKQILADRDPAAGIWTSSWGNVDLTARAIQALSMNMDQPGVPAAIQKAVSVIENDYYQQNGGFGNQTNKEDQYNNITMVNALAAAGVDVYTSLNGKSDYQAPVQRLLDQKDISADSNSMLLQQATYTLEQAKFTKDGGQGWIFNFGENPTFRARELAKLNAAATTKRQAINNDSQSSATDKATAISTINQTLENYITKINADTTDEAAIADRAVGVAEINNVKVVDSSAASSSSGTTITNNYTTIINSAPSSSSSSVASSSSSAVPVTKPTTTKKAKSAKGSVVYALTTVKLYKSTDFNKRQLTKIYKKQARINRPMFLVLKQTTNQQGYAIYRVRDLRSGKTGYMLSAAKYLTGAYYSAKVTRVKVLNPKGINEYSNRQLSGRKKHVKKNRSLNVEKVVDYGHTSRLQLTNGRYVSANKRLVLATKIAKTSGQNTDAAGTPVATAPSPTTSTSSSSSTTTTTPSVPTTTPTGSNNASSSSTNTSGTTNDNSGTNTNATTETVTVSVNANGSVLASGSITLAKGATALDALNALASQHNMSITTVGSGITAYVKGINGYNAGPAGTMTGWLYSINGNQPNTSIGAYVVANGDRISLNYNK
;
A
#
# COMPACT_ATOMS: atom_id res chain seq x y z
N MET A 1 1.87 26.10 -37.79
CA MET A 1 3.23 25.63 -38.15
C MET A 1 3.25 24.10 -38.18
N LYS A 2 4.41 23.42 -38.23
CA LYS A 2 4.56 22.07 -38.83
C LYS A 2 3.90 20.92 -38.04
N LYS A 3 2.90 20.24 -38.63
CA LYS A 3 2.28 18.96 -38.18
C LYS A 3 3.24 17.74 -38.12
N LYS A 4 4.57 17.92 -38.14
CA LYS A 4 5.57 16.83 -38.24
C LYS A 4 6.36 16.53 -36.95
N GLN A 5 6.12 17.24 -35.85
CA GLN A 5 6.78 16.97 -34.56
C GLN A 5 5.95 16.13 -33.58
N PHE A 6 4.61 16.09 -33.74
CA PHE A 6 3.73 15.33 -32.83
C PHE A 6 3.90 13.81 -32.91
N ILE A 7 4.30 13.30 -34.08
CA ILE A 7 4.56 11.86 -34.33
C ILE A 7 5.85 11.37 -33.63
N TYR A 8 6.70 12.27 -33.13
CA TYR A 8 8.02 11.91 -32.58
C TYR A 8 8.04 11.59 -31.08
N TRP A 9 6.91 11.71 -30.37
CA TRP A 9 6.83 11.46 -28.92
C TRP A 9 6.12 10.16 -28.52
N VAL A 10 5.20 9.64 -29.33
CA VAL A 10 4.52 8.35 -29.08
C VAL A 10 5.50 7.17 -29.20
N SER A 11 6.50 7.28 -30.08
CA SER A 11 7.50 6.25 -30.34
C SER A 11 8.44 5.95 -29.18
N LEU A 12 8.54 6.84 -28.17
CA LEU A 12 9.57 6.75 -27.11
C LEU A 12 9.10 6.03 -25.83
N VAL A 13 7.82 5.63 -25.76
CA VAL A 13 7.27 4.80 -24.66
C VAL A 13 6.92 3.38 -25.14
N VAL A 14 6.77 3.17 -26.46
CA VAL A 14 6.58 1.84 -27.08
C VAL A 14 7.91 1.26 -27.60
N GLY A 15 8.97 2.08 -27.70
CA GLY A 15 10.23 1.79 -28.39
C GLY A 15 11.27 0.95 -27.65
N MET A 16 10.87 -0.01 -26.78
CA MET A 16 11.79 -1.00 -26.19
C MET A 16 11.36 -2.47 -26.42
N PHE A 17 10.37 -2.71 -27.27
CA PHE A 17 10.06 -4.05 -27.79
C PHE A 17 10.46 -4.16 -29.27
N LEU A 18 11.02 -5.33 -29.63
CA LEU A 18 11.43 -5.75 -30.98
C LEU A 18 12.61 -4.99 -31.63
N VAL A 19 13.82 -5.26 -31.12
CA VAL A 19 14.92 -5.63 -32.01
C VAL A 19 15.40 -7.03 -31.65
N PHE A 20 14.89 -8.03 -32.38
CA PHE A 20 15.66 -9.11 -33.00
C PHE A 20 14.72 -9.96 -33.85
N VAL A 21 14.80 -9.81 -35.17
CA VAL A 21 14.18 -10.75 -36.12
C VAL A 21 15.29 -11.70 -36.57
N GLY A 22 15.31 -12.88 -35.96
CA GLY A 22 16.29 -13.94 -36.21
C GLY A 22 15.85 -15.20 -35.47
N GLY A 23 15.70 -16.31 -36.19
CA GLY A 23 15.06 -17.52 -35.65
C GLY A 23 15.98 -18.40 -34.82
N GLU A 24 16.22 -18.03 -33.57
CA GLU A 24 16.74 -18.92 -32.51
C GLU A 24 15.89 -18.77 -31.23
N ALA A 25 16.06 -19.66 -30.26
CA ALA A 25 15.15 -19.78 -29.11
C ALA A 25 15.22 -18.55 -28.17
N PHE A 26 14.28 -17.62 -28.36
CA PHE A 26 14.19 -16.40 -27.55
C PHE A 26 13.98 -16.71 -26.07
N ALA A 27 14.78 -16.06 -25.22
CA ALA A 27 14.50 -15.97 -23.80
C ALA A 27 13.17 -15.23 -23.59
N GLN A 28 12.33 -15.77 -22.70
CA GLN A 28 11.08 -15.15 -22.28
C GLN A 28 11.35 -13.77 -21.66
N ALA A 29 10.51 -12.78 -21.96
CA ALA A 29 10.63 -11.44 -21.37
C ALA A 29 10.48 -11.50 -19.84
N ASP A 30 11.21 -10.63 -19.13
CA ASP A 30 11.09 -10.53 -17.67
C ASP A 30 9.89 -9.66 -17.31
N THR A 31 8.74 -10.31 -17.12
CA THR A 31 7.49 -9.70 -16.66
C THR A 31 7.67 -8.83 -15.40
N ALA A 32 8.71 -9.03 -14.57
CA ALA A 32 8.98 -8.13 -13.45
C ALA A 32 9.52 -6.76 -13.91
N ALA A 33 10.43 -6.74 -14.89
CA ALA A 33 10.97 -5.51 -15.47
C ALA A 33 9.91 -4.74 -16.28
N ASP A 34 9.03 -5.47 -16.96
CA ASP A 34 7.92 -4.87 -17.73
C ASP A 34 6.89 -4.20 -16.80
N VAL A 35 6.55 -4.82 -15.67
CA VAL A 35 5.72 -4.18 -14.63
C VAL A 35 6.40 -2.93 -14.05
N ASP A 36 7.72 -2.97 -13.78
CA ASP A 36 8.46 -1.80 -13.28
C ASP A 36 8.47 -0.63 -14.29
N SER A 37 8.55 -0.93 -15.59
CA SER A 37 8.43 0.05 -16.68
C SER A 37 7.02 0.66 -16.77
N ALA A 38 5.98 -0.15 -16.63
CA ALA A 38 4.59 0.28 -16.62
C ALA A 38 4.26 1.16 -15.40
N ILE A 39 4.69 0.78 -14.18
CA ILE A 39 4.57 1.60 -12.96
C ILE A 39 5.28 2.94 -13.16
N THR A 40 6.52 2.93 -13.65
CA THR A 40 7.30 4.15 -13.91
C THR A 40 6.58 5.08 -14.88
N THR A 41 5.88 4.54 -15.88
CA THR A 41 5.10 5.30 -16.85
C THR A 41 3.82 5.89 -16.24
N GLY A 42 3.05 5.08 -15.49
CA GLY A 42 1.83 5.54 -14.82
C GLY A 42 2.11 6.64 -13.79
N VAL A 43 3.07 6.40 -12.87
CA VAL A 43 3.54 7.38 -11.88
C VAL A 43 3.98 8.69 -12.54
N LYS A 44 4.69 8.61 -13.67
CA LYS A 44 5.12 9.80 -14.42
C LYS A 44 3.94 10.59 -15.01
N LEU A 45 2.95 9.90 -15.57
CA LEU A 45 1.75 10.55 -16.12
C LEU A 45 0.89 11.18 -15.02
N THR A 46 0.73 10.51 -13.88
CA THR A 46 0.12 11.10 -12.67
C THR A 46 0.88 12.34 -12.20
N ALA A 47 2.22 12.27 -12.10
CA ALA A 47 3.07 13.37 -11.67
C ALA A 47 3.08 14.60 -12.61
N GLN A 48 2.48 14.50 -13.80
CA GLN A 48 2.39 15.55 -14.80
C GLN A 48 1.02 16.28 -14.84
N LYS A 49 0.07 15.93 -13.97
CA LYS A 49 -1.20 16.65 -13.85
C LYS A 49 -1.03 18.02 -13.17
N ASP A 50 -1.82 19.01 -13.60
CA ASP A 50 -1.90 20.34 -12.96
C ASP A 50 -2.63 20.28 -11.60
N THR A 51 -3.62 19.40 -11.46
CA THR A 51 -4.34 19.10 -10.22
C THR A 51 -4.28 17.61 -9.93
N LEU A 52 -4.01 17.23 -8.69
CA LEU A 52 -3.89 15.84 -8.24
C LEU A 52 -5.06 15.49 -7.32
N ASP A 53 -5.83 14.46 -7.68
CA ASP A 53 -6.91 13.96 -6.83
C ASP A 53 -6.39 13.05 -5.69
N ALA A 54 -7.30 12.52 -4.88
CA ALA A 54 -6.96 11.62 -3.76
C ALA A 54 -6.30 10.30 -4.19
N TRP A 55 -6.63 9.79 -5.37
CA TRP A 55 -6.07 8.56 -5.96
C TRP A 55 -4.71 8.84 -6.63
N ASP A 56 -4.52 10.03 -7.21
CA ASP A 56 -3.21 10.50 -7.67
C ASP A 56 -2.24 10.68 -6.50
N ALA A 57 -2.69 11.32 -5.41
CA ALA A 57 -1.92 11.48 -4.18
C ALA A 57 -1.44 10.13 -3.63
N MET A 58 -2.33 9.15 -3.68
CA MET A 58 -2.10 7.77 -3.30
C MET A 58 -1.04 7.09 -4.19
N ILE A 59 -1.20 7.12 -5.52
CA ILE A 59 -0.22 6.60 -6.50
C ILE A 59 1.17 7.25 -6.30
N LEU A 60 1.23 8.57 -6.08
CA LEU A 60 2.50 9.25 -5.88
C LEU A 60 3.14 8.91 -4.54
N ALA A 61 2.36 8.87 -3.45
CA ALA A 61 2.84 8.51 -2.12
C ALA A 61 3.34 7.06 -2.06
N THR A 62 2.67 6.16 -2.77
CA THR A 62 3.14 4.79 -2.99
C THR A 62 4.02 4.65 -4.21
N SER A 63 4.59 5.70 -4.80
CA SER A 63 5.53 5.52 -5.91
C SER A 63 6.92 5.10 -5.44
N ASP A 64 7.80 4.72 -6.39
CA ASP A 64 9.20 4.42 -6.04
C ASP A 64 9.97 5.68 -5.58
N ASN A 65 9.58 6.86 -6.08
CA ASN A 65 10.12 8.17 -5.69
C ASN A 65 9.48 8.77 -4.43
N GLY A 66 8.22 8.40 -4.13
CA GLY A 66 7.36 9.07 -3.16
C GLY A 66 6.72 10.35 -3.72
N ILE A 67 5.81 10.94 -2.94
CA ILE A 67 5.17 12.22 -3.28
C ILE A 67 6.03 13.40 -2.78
N THR A 68 6.18 14.44 -3.59
CA THR A 68 6.91 15.67 -3.17
C THR A 68 6.00 16.61 -2.37
N ASP A 69 6.58 17.48 -1.53
CA ASP A 69 5.82 18.47 -0.73
C ASP A 69 4.86 19.31 -1.58
N ALA A 70 5.27 19.70 -2.80
CA ALA A 70 4.44 20.47 -3.72
C ALA A 70 3.23 19.68 -4.24
N GLN A 71 3.43 18.41 -4.61
CA GLN A 71 2.36 17.51 -5.04
C GLN A 71 1.44 17.14 -3.87
N ALA A 72 2.01 16.94 -2.69
CA ALA A 72 1.27 16.66 -1.46
C ALA A 72 0.40 17.84 -1.03
N GLN A 73 0.90 19.07 -1.20
CA GLN A 73 0.11 20.29 -0.97
C GLN A 73 -0.96 20.48 -2.06
N ASN A 74 -0.65 20.23 -3.34
CA ASN A 74 -1.63 20.30 -4.43
C ASN A 74 -2.82 19.35 -4.16
N ALA A 75 -2.55 18.08 -3.89
CA ALA A 75 -3.59 17.11 -3.56
C ALA A 75 -4.31 17.40 -2.25
N TYR A 76 -3.63 17.94 -1.22
CA TYR A 76 -4.32 18.38 -0.01
C TYR A 76 -5.30 19.53 -0.30
N GLN A 77 -4.99 20.43 -1.23
CA GLN A 77 -5.92 21.49 -1.64
C GLN A 77 -7.08 20.98 -2.47
N ASP A 78 -6.89 20.03 -3.39
CA ASP A 78 -8.01 19.38 -4.07
C ASP A 78 -8.94 18.71 -3.05
N ILE A 79 -8.42 17.80 -2.20
CA ILE A 79 -9.23 17.04 -1.24
C ILE A 79 -10.09 17.93 -0.34
N ILE A 80 -9.58 19.05 0.19
CA ILE A 80 -10.39 19.93 1.05
C ILE A 80 -11.39 20.81 0.28
N THR A 81 -11.19 21.01 -1.03
CA THR A 81 -12.09 21.84 -1.87
C THR A 81 -13.12 21.04 -2.65
N THR A 82 -12.79 19.82 -3.10
CA THR A 82 -13.68 18.94 -3.87
C THR A 82 -14.56 18.05 -2.99
N ASN A 83 -14.13 17.70 -1.77
CA ASN A 83 -14.97 17.00 -0.80
C ASN A 83 -16.05 17.94 -0.23
N GLY A 84 -17.32 17.54 -0.31
CA GLY A 84 -18.46 18.36 0.14
C GLY A 84 -18.45 18.68 1.64
N PHE A 85 -18.11 17.72 2.49
CA PHE A 85 -18.05 17.89 3.94
C PHE A 85 -16.88 18.79 4.38
N LEU A 86 -15.69 18.63 3.79
CA LEU A 86 -14.50 19.43 4.09
C LEU A 86 -14.61 20.86 3.56
N SER A 87 -15.12 21.05 2.34
CA SER A 87 -15.39 22.39 1.79
C SER A 87 -16.56 23.09 2.48
N GLY A 88 -17.53 22.33 3.01
CA GLY A 88 -18.79 22.88 3.53
C GLY A 88 -19.81 23.20 2.42
N THR A 89 -19.65 22.60 1.24
CA THR A 89 -20.60 22.68 0.13
C THR A 89 -21.64 21.55 0.24
N VAL A 90 -22.30 21.17 -0.86
CA VAL A 90 -23.30 20.09 -0.86
C VAL A 90 -22.61 18.76 -0.58
N GLN A 91 -23.10 17.99 0.40
CA GLN A 91 -22.57 16.66 0.68
C GLN A 91 -22.76 15.72 -0.53
N ASP A 92 -21.73 14.92 -0.80
CA ASP A 92 -21.80 13.80 -1.73
C ASP A 92 -22.77 12.73 -1.19
N PRO A 93 -23.91 12.47 -1.85
CA PRO A 93 -24.91 11.51 -1.37
C PRO A 93 -24.48 10.04 -1.57
N SER A 94 -23.29 9.78 -2.14
CA SER A 94 -22.74 8.45 -2.36
C SER A 94 -21.63 8.04 -1.38
N GLY A 95 -21.12 8.99 -0.58
CA GLY A 95 -19.99 8.79 0.36
C GLY A 95 -18.62 8.58 -0.30
N VAL A 96 -18.54 8.49 -1.63
CA VAL A 96 -17.31 8.16 -2.37
C VAL A 96 -16.22 9.22 -2.18
N SER A 97 -16.58 10.50 -2.10
CA SER A 97 -15.63 11.59 -1.84
C SER A 97 -15.11 11.59 -0.39
N ASP A 98 -15.86 11.05 0.57
CA ASP A 98 -15.41 10.90 1.96
C ASP A 98 -14.45 9.72 2.07
N VAL A 99 -14.78 8.59 1.44
CA VAL A 99 -13.91 7.41 1.30
C VAL A 99 -12.59 7.77 0.63
N ALA A 100 -12.64 8.42 -0.55
CA ALA A 100 -11.46 8.87 -1.28
C ALA A 100 -10.67 9.89 -0.46
N GLY A 101 -11.33 10.86 0.18
CA GLY A 101 -10.69 11.82 1.08
C GLY A 101 -9.94 11.14 2.23
N VAL A 102 -10.52 10.15 2.91
CA VAL A 102 -9.86 9.38 3.97
C VAL A 102 -8.61 8.67 3.43
N ILE A 103 -8.70 8.00 2.28
CA ILE A 103 -7.57 7.27 1.68
C ILE A 103 -6.44 8.25 1.27
N GLY A 104 -6.78 9.32 0.55
CA GLY A 104 -5.84 10.34 0.08
C GLY A 104 -5.16 11.08 1.24
N LEU A 105 -5.90 11.52 2.25
CA LEU A 105 -5.32 12.17 3.44
C LEU A 105 -4.32 11.27 4.17
N ARG A 106 -4.52 9.95 4.16
CA ARG A 106 -3.59 8.99 4.77
C ARG A 106 -2.34 8.77 3.93
N ALA A 107 -2.47 8.72 2.61
CA ALA A 107 -1.34 8.78 1.69
C ALA A 107 -0.50 10.06 1.88
N LEU A 108 -1.16 11.18 2.20
CA LEU A 108 -0.54 12.48 2.53
C LEU A 108 -0.04 12.60 3.99
N GLY A 109 -0.03 11.50 4.76
CA GLY A 109 0.45 11.48 6.15
C GLY A 109 -0.40 12.30 7.13
N LYS A 110 -1.63 12.69 6.76
CA LYS A 110 -2.55 13.48 7.60
C LYS A 110 -3.40 12.56 8.49
N ASP A 111 -4.10 13.19 9.43
CA ASP A 111 -5.15 12.56 10.24
C ASP A 111 -6.53 12.91 9.68
N PRO A 112 -7.23 12.00 8.98
CA PRO A 112 -8.56 12.27 8.44
C PRO A 112 -9.64 12.42 9.53
N ALA A 113 -9.35 12.08 10.79
CA ALA A 113 -10.24 12.37 11.91
C ALA A 113 -10.12 13.81 12.43
N ASN A 114 -9.20 14.62 11.89
CA ASN A 114 -8.97 16.00 12.29
C ASN A 114 -8.41 16.87 11.14
N VAL A 115 -9.24 17.09 10.13
CA VAL A 115 -8.95 17.96 8.98
C VAL A 115 -9.62 19.31 9.23
N GLU A 116 -8.85 20.35 9.51
CA GLU A 116 -9.38 21.71 9.78
C GLU A 116 -10.45 21.75 10.89
N LYS A 117 -10.32 20.85 11.89
CA LYS A 117 -11.28 20.58 13.00
C LYS A 117 -12.55 19.83 12.59
N LYS A 118 -12.62 19.28 11.37
CA LYS A 118 -13.66 18.36 10.89
C LYS A 118 -13.18 16.90 10.98
N ASP A 119 -14.10 15.99 11.26
CA ASP A 119 -13.85 14.55 11.36
C ASP A 119 -14.46 13.83 10.14
N LEU A 120 -13.62 13.55 9.13
CA LEU A 120 -14.03 12.89 7.89
C LEU A 120 -14.26 11.40 8.10
N VAL A 121 -13.45 10.76 8.96
CA VAL A 121 -13.68 9.38 9.40
C VAL A 121 -15.03 9.27 10.09
N GLY A 122 -15.43 10.30 10.84
CA GLY A 122 -16.75 10.45 11.43
C GLY A 122 -17.90 10.49 10.42
N GLN A 123 -17.67 10.87 9.16
CA GLN A 123 -18.67 10.71 8.08
C GLN A 123 -18.75 9.25 7.64
N VAL A 124 -17.62 8.61 7.31
CA VAL A 124 -17.56 7.20 6.86
C VAL A 124 -18.10 6.22 7.92
N ILE A 125 -17.79 6.43 9.21
CA ILE A 125 -18.40 5.68 10.33
C ILE A 125 -19.94 5.83 10.35
N ASN A 126 -20.45 6.92 9.79
CA ASN A 126 -21.85 7.30 9.88
C ASN A 126 -22.66 7.25 8.59
N ASP A 127 -22.09 6.79 7.47
CA ASP A 127 -22.76 6.77 6.17
C ASP A 127 -24.20 6.24 6.26
N PRO A 128 -25.21 7.02 5.81
CA PRO A 128 -26.58 6.55 5.77
C PRO A 128 -26.77 5.35 4.81
N LEU A 129 -25.99 5.22 3.73
CA LEU A 129 -26.18 4.13 2.76
C LEU A 129 -25.78 2.76 3.34
N ALA A 130 -24.70 2.68 4.13
CA ALA A 130 -24.26 1.48 4.84
C ALA A 130 -25.24 1.02 5.93
N LYS A 131 -26.13 1.93 6.37
CA LYS A 131 -27.11 1.74 7.45
C LYS A 131 -28.53 1.39 6.98
N ILE A 132 -28.83 1.42 5.67
CA ILE A 132 -30.14 1.01 5.16
C ILE A 132 -30.35 -0.51 5.30
N ALA A 133 -31.61 -0.98 5.19
CA ALA A 133 -31.95 -2.40 5.42
C ALA A 133 -31.27 -3.40 4.46
N LYS A 134 -30.81 -2.94 3.29
CA LYS A 134 -29.98 -3.67 2.32
C LYS A 134 -28.98 -2.69 1.67
N PRO A 135 -27.80 -2.45 2.28
CA PRO A 135 -26.78 -1.58 1.70
C PRO A 135 -26.20 -2.22 0.42
N SER A 136 -25.60 -1.43 -0.46
CA SER A 136 -24.89 -1.98 -1.62
C SER A 136 -23.54 -2.56 -1.19
N LEU A 137 -23.06 -3.62 -1.86
CA LEU A 137 -21.73 -4.16 -1.55
C LEU A 137 -20.64 -3.12 -1.78
N TYR A 138 -20.76 -2.27 -2.81
CA TYR A 138 -19.82 -1.16 -3.07
C TYR A 138 -19.74 -0.19 -1.90
N THR A 139 -20.87 0.17 -1.29
CA THR A 139 -20.89 0.99 -0.07
C THR A 139 -20.09 0.32 1.04
N LEU A 140 -20.39 -0.95 1.33
CA LEU A 140 -19.76 -1.69 2.42
C LEU A 140 -18.23 -1.85 2.24
N VAL A 141 -17.77 -2.16 1.03
CA VAL A 141 -16.33 -2.36 0.74
C VAL A 141 -15.58 -1.03 0.71
N ASN A 142 -16.17 0.03 0.14
CA ASN A 142 -15.58 1.38 0.12
C ASN A 142 -15.37 1.92 1.54
N ASP A 143 -16.39 1.83 2.40
CA ASP A 143 -16.28 2.22 3.81
C ASP A 143 -15.25 1.37 4.56
N LEU A 144 -15.24 0.05 4.31
CA LEU A 144 -14.29 -0.84 4.97
C LEU A 144 -12.85 -0.56 4.54
N GLU A 145 -12.60 -0.26 3.26
CA GLU A 145 -11.29 0.15 2.74
C GLU A 145 -10.84 1.44 3.42
N ALA A 146 -11.66 2.51 3.38
CA ALA A 146 -11.36 3.79 4.01
C ALA A 146 -11.07 3.64 5.52
N LEU A 147 -11.94 2.97 6.28
CA LEU A 147 -11.74 2.78 7.71
C LEU A 147 -10.56 1.88 8.05
N SER A 148 -10.09 1.02 7.12
CA SER A 148 -8.93 0.14 7.34
C SER A 148 -7.59 0.75 6.92
N THR A 149 -7.55 1.98 6.40
CA THR A 149 -6.31 2.72 6.13
C THR A 149 -5.57 3.20 7.40
N GLY A 150 -6.16 3.04 8.58
CA GLY A 150 -5.63 3.50 9.86
C GLY A 150 -6.45 3.02 11.06
N SER A 151 -5.93 3.23 12.27
CA SER A 151 -6.68 2.94 13.50
C SER A 151 -7.25 4.23 14.10
N TYR A 152 -8.46 4.58 13.70
CA TYR A 152 -9.17 5.79 14.14
C TYR A 152 -9.94 5.59 15.47
N GLY A 153 -9.42 4.71 16.32
CA GLY A 153 -10.00 4.43 17.63
C GLY A 153 -11.30 3.61 17.61
N LYS A 154 -11.87 3.42 18.80
CA LYS A 154 -12.88 2.37 19.06
C LYS A 154 -14.13 2.44 18.19
N ALA A 155 -14.56 3.63 17.75
CA ALA A 155 -15.71 3.78 16.87
C ALA A 155 -15.44 3.17 15.49
N SER A 156 -14.31 3.52 14.86
CA SER A 156 -13.87 2.91 13.59
C SER A 156 -13.71 1.40 13.70
N GLU A 157 -13.02 0.89 14.72
CA GLU A 157 -12.84 -0.57 14.87
C GLU A 157 -14.18 -1.32 15.05
N THR A 158 -15.20 -0.65 15.61
CA THR A 158 -16.56 -1.21 15.73
C THR A 158 -17.29 -1.18 14.38
N ALA A 159 -17.11 -0.12 13.58
CA ALA A 159 -17.64 -0.02 12.22
C ALA A 159 -16.97 -1.03 11.27
N ARG A 160 -15.62 -1.11 11.22
CA ARG A 160 -14.86 -2.14 10.48
C ARG A 160 -15.37 -3.55 10.77
N ALA A 161 -15.52 -3.89 12.06
CA ALA A 161 -16.01 -5.20 12.50
C ALA A 161 -17.53 -5.41 12.30
N THR A 162 -18.27 -4.42 11.81
CA THR A 162 -19.69 -4.50 11.41
C THR A 162 -19.79 -4.64 9.89
N LEU A 163 -19.15 -3.74 9.14
CA LEU A 163 -19.02 -3.80 7.68
C LEU A 163 -18.45 -5.14 7.21
N THR A 164 -17.38 -5.63 7.85
CA THR A 164 -16.80 -6.95 7.59
C THR A 164 -17.84 -8.08 7.72
N LYS A 165 -18.74 -8.01 8.71
CA LYS A 165 -19.78 -9.04 8.88
C LYS A 165 -20.88 -8.92 7.82
N GLN A 166 -21.23 -7.70 7.42
CA GLN A 166 -22.19 -7.47 6.34
C GLN A 166 -21.65 -8.03 5.02
N ILE A 167 -20.40 -7.72 4.65
CA ILE A 167 -19.73 -8.28 3.46
C ILE A 167 -19.66 -9.81 3.52
N LEU A 168 -19.26 -10.39 4.66
CA LEU A 168 -19.21 -11.84 4.83
C LEU A 168 -20.58 -12.53 4.75
N ALA A 169 -21.68 -11.82 5.04
CA ALA A 169 -23.05 -12.32 4.97
C ALA A 169 -23.71 -12.10 3.59
N ASP A 170 -23.26 -11.11 2.82
CA ASP A 170 -23.71 -10.82 1.45
C ASP A 170 -23.17 -11.81 0.41
N ARG A 171 -22.06 -12.50 0.74
CA ARG A 171 -21.44 -13.53 -0.11
C ARG A 171 -22.41 -14.69 -0.36
N ASP A 172 -22.63 -15.04 -1.62
CA ASP A 172 -23.52 -16.14 -1.99
C ASP A 172 -23.02 -17.48 -1.38
N PRO A 173 -23.89 -18.23 -0.68
CA PRO A 173 -23.49 -19.43 0.06
C PRO A 173 -23.27 -20.67 -0.83
N ALA A 174 -23.78 -20.68 -2.07
CA ALA A 174 -23.66 -21.79 -3.01
C ALA A 174 -22.45 -21.61 -3.94
N ALA A 175 -22.30 -20.42 -4.54
CA ALA A 175 -21.13 -20.06 -5.34
C ALA A 175 -19.89 -19.83 -4.46
N GLY A 176 -20.06 -19.22 -3.28
CA GLY A 176 -18.97 -18.91 -2.34
C GLY A 176 -18.16 -17.66 -2.71
N ILE A 177 -18.72 -16.80 -3.56
CA ILE A 177 -18.21 -15.52 -4.08
C ILE A 177 -19.30 -14.44 -3.96
N TRP A 178 -19.01 -13.19 -4.34
CA TRP A 178 -19.99 -12.10 -4.36
C TRP A 178 -20.55 -11.93 -5.78
N THR A 179 -21.87 -11.93 -5.90
CA THR A 179 -22.55 -12.13 -7.19
C THR A 179 -23.59 -11.07 -7.49
N SER A 180 -23.77 -10.71 -8.76
CA SER A 180 -24.90 -9.88 -9.20
C SER A 180 -25.47 -10.34 -10.55
N SER A 181 -26.55 -9.71 -10.98
CA SER A 181 -27.18 -9.93 -12.28
C SER A 181 -26.40 -9.36 -13.48
N TRP A 182 -25.32 -8.62 -13.24
CA TRP A 182 -24.56 -7.91 -14.28
C TRP A 182 -23.05 -8.19 -14.28
N GLY A 183 -22.52 -8.76 -13.21
CA GLY A 183 -21.12 -9.17 -13.09
C GLY A 183 -20.79 -9.75 -11.71
N ASN A 184 -19.82 -10.65 -11.64
CA ASN A 184 -19.33 -11.25 -10.40
C ASN A 184 -17.85 -10.95 -10.14
N VAL A 185 -17.05 -10.66 -11.19
CA VAL A 185 -15.59 -10.52 -11.08
C VAL A 185 -15.22 -9.29 -10.25
N ASP A 186 -15.61 -8.07 -10.65
CA ASP A 186 -15.31 -6.86 -9.86
C ASP A 186 -15.91 -6.90 -8.43
N LEU A 187 -17.17 -7.30 -8.26
CA LEU A 187 -17.78 -7.42 -6.91
C LEU A 187 -16.99 -8.38 -6.00
N THR A 188 -16.52 -9.50 -6.54
CA THR A 188 -15.68 -10.45 -5.81
C THR A 188 -14.28 -9.90 -5.58
N ALA A 189 -13.69 -9.17 -6.54
CA ALA A 189 -12.41 -8.50 -6.37
C ALA A 189 -12.44 -7.46 -5.24
N ARG A 190 -13.41 -6.52 -5.29
CA ARG A 190 -13.62 -5.50 -4.26
C ARG A 190 -13.84 -6.10 -2.89
N ALA A 191 -14.67 -7.14 -2.78
CA ALA A 191 -14.85 -7.85 -1.52
C ALA A 191 -13.57 -8.52 -1.04
N ILE A 192 -12.81 -9.21 -1.90
CA ILE A 192 -11.52 -9.80 -1.55
C ILE A 192 -10.52 -8.73 -1.08
N GLN A 193 -10.41 -7.58 -1.77
CA GLN A 193 -9.41 -6.56 -1.45
C GLN A 193 -9.72 -5.85 -0.12
N ALA A 194 -10.98 -5.41 0.10
CA ALA A 194 -11.43 -4.81 1.35
C ALA A 194 -11.31 -5.76 2.55
N LEU A 195 -11.64 -7.05 2.34
CA LEU A 195 -11.44 -8.08 3.34
C LEU A 195 -9.96 -8.40 3.59
N SER A 196 -9.08 -8.26 2.58
CA SER A 196 -7.63 -8.47 2.76
C SER A 196 -6.99 -7.44 3.70
N MET A 197 -7.62 -6.28 3.87
CA MET A 197 -7.28 -5.29 4.92
C MET A 197 -7.73 -5.69 6.34
N ASN A 198 -8.49 -6.79 6.47
CA ASN A 198 -9.21 -7.18 7.70
C ASN A 198 -8.98 -8.67 8.04
N MET A 199 -7.81 -9.21 7.68
CA MET A 199 -7.42 -10.62 7.83
C MET A 199 -7.32 -11.12 9.29
N ASP A 200 -7.42 -10.24 10.28
CA ASP A 200 -7.54 -10.59 11.71
C ASP A 200 -8.99 -10.86 12.14
N GLN A 201 -9.99 -10.37 11.39
CA GLN A 201 -11.41 -10.49 11.70
C GLN A 201 -11.90 -11.95 11.52
N PRO A 202 -12.85 -12.43 12.36
CA PRO A 202 -13.36 -13.80 12.26
C PRO A 202 -14.00 -14.11 10.90
N GLY A 203 -13.63 -15.26 10.33
CA GLY A 203 -14.17 -15.77 9.06
C GLY A 203 -13.48 -15.25 7.80
N VAL A 204 -12.83 -14.09 7.86
CA VAL A 204 -12.26 -13.40 6.68
C VAL A 204 -11.28 -14.25 5.86
N PRO A 205 -10.24 -14.89 6.44
CA PRO A 205 -9.29 -15.69 5.64
C PRO A 205 -9.93 -16.89 4.93
N ALA A 206 -10.98 -17.47 5.52
CA ALA A 206 -11.71 -18.59 4.92
C ALA A 206 -12.68 -18.14 3.81
N ALA A 207 -13.21 -16.93 3.90
CA ALA A 207 -14.02 -16.34 2.84
C ALA A 207 -13.17 -16.00 1.61
N ILE A 208 -12.03 -15.32 1.81
CA ILE A 208 -11.05 -15.02 0.75
C ILE A 208 -10.55 -16.32 0.12
N GLN A 209 -10.08 -17.30 0.89
CA GLN A 209 -9.59 -18.58 0.34
C GLN A 209 -10.62 -19.30 -0.54
N LYS A 210 -11.90 -19.31 -0.13
CA LYS A 210 -12.98 -19.91 -0.94
C LYS A 210 -13.27 -19.09 -2.19
N ALA A 211 -13.25 -17.75 -2.11
CA ALA A 211 -13.52 -16.89 -3.25
C ALA A 211 -12.40 -16.95 -4.30
N VAL A 212 -11.14 -16.84 -3.88
CA VAL A 212 -9.94 -17.02 -4.73
C VAL A 212 -9.99 -18.37 -5.45
N SER A 213 -10.23 -19.46 -4.71
CA SER A 213 -10.35 -20.81 -5.28
C SER A 213 -11.50 -20.98 -6.28
N VAL A 214 -12.52 -20.12 -6.29
CA VAL A 214 -13.58 -20.10 -7.32
C VAL A 214 -13.12 -19.30 -8.53
N ILE A 215 -12.51 -18.13 -8.33
CA ILE A 215 -11.95 -17.32 -9.42
C ILE A 215 -10.90 -18.09 -10.23
N GLU A 216 -9.93 -18.75 -9.58
CA GLU A 216 -8.85 -19.49 -10.25
C GLU A 216 -9.33 -20.70 -11.07
N ASN A 217 -10.51 -21.23 -10.76
CA ASN A 217 -11.13 -22.36 -11.45
C ASN A 217 -12.11 -21.91 -12.54
N ASP A 218 -13.05 -21.03 -12.20
CA ASP A 218 -14.27 -20.76 -12.97
C ASP A 218 -14.25 -19.43 -13.74
N TYR A 219 -13.21 -18.60 -13.52
CA TYR A 219 -13.05 -17.28 -14.15
C TYR A 219 -11.65 -17.02 -14.73
N TYR A 220 -10.59 -17.64 -14.23
CA TYR A 220 -9.22 -17.44 -14.74
C TYR A 220 -9.00 -18.15 -16.09
N GLN A 221 -8.69 -17.38 -17.12
CA GLN A 221 -8.58 -17.79 -18.53
C GLN A 221 -7.12 -18.00 -18.99
N GLN A 222 -6.95 -18.70 -20.12
CA GLN A 222 -5.62 -19.04 -20.67
C GLN A 222 -4.79 -17.81 -21.08
N ASN A 223 -5.44 -16.70 -21.43
CA ASN A 223 -4.80 -15.40 -21.66
C ASN A 223 -4.42 -14.66 -20.35
N GLY A 224 -4.56 -15.29 -19.18
CA GLY A 224 -4.28 -14.68 -17.88
C GLY A 224 -5.39 -13.78 -17.32
N GLY A 225 -6.46 -13.52 -18.09
CA GLY A 225 -7.57 -12.66 -17.69
C GLY A 225 -8.65 -13.35 -16.85
N PHE A 226 -9.65 -12.56 -16.42
CA PHE A 226 -10.72 -12.99 -15.54
C PHE A 226 -12.10 -12.72 -16.16
N GLY A 227 -12.82 -13.81 -16.43
CA GLY A 227 -14.16 -13.81 -16.98
C GLY A 227 -14.57 -15.21 -17.43
N ASN A 228 -15.83 -15.40 -17.78
CA ASN A 228 -16.35 -16.64 -18.33
C ASN A 228 -17.50 -16.35 -19.32
N GLN A 229 -18.35 -17.34 -19.59
CA GLN A 229 -19.44 -17.21 -20.57
C GLN A 229 -20.53 -16.21 -20.15
N THR A 230 -20.71 -15.96 -18.84
CA THR A 230 -21.75 -15.06 -18.31
C THR A 230 -21.21 -13.69 -17.89
N ASN A 231 -19.98 -13.63 -17.36
CA ASN A 231 -19.24 -12.40 -17.11
C ASN A 231 -18.06 -12.33 -18.09
N LYS A 232 -18.16 -11.61 -19.20
CA LYS A 232 -17.05 -11.51 -20.16
C LYS A 232 -15.77 -10.95 -19.51
N GLU A 233 -14.62 -11.28 -20.10
CA GLU A 233 -13.32 -10.71 -19.75
C GLU A 233 -13.19 -9.30 -20.34
N ASP A 234 -12.68 -8.35 -19.55
CA ASP A 234 -12.43 -6.97 -19.94
C ASP A 234 -11.28 -6.36 -19.11
N GLN A 235 -10.91 -5.11 -19.40
CA GLN A 235 -9.80 -4.43 -18.72
C GLN A 235 -10.08 -4.21 -17.23
N TYR A 236 -11.29 -3.75 -16.88
CA TYR A 236 -11.63 -3.39 -15.51
C TYR A 236 -11.68 -4.63 -14.60
N ASN A 237 -12.34 -5.69 -15.05
CA ASN A 237 -12.40 -6.97 -14.36
C ASN A 237 -11.01 -7.62 -14.18
N ASN A 238 -10.07 -7.41 -15.11
CA ASN A 238 -8.69 -7.85 -14.93
C ASN A 238 -7.94 -6.99 -13.91
N ILE A 239 -8.01 -5.66 -14.03
CA ILE A 239 -7.33 -4.71 -13.14
C ILE A 239 -7.76 -4.99 -11.69
N THR A 240 -9.07 -5.00 -11.39
CA THR A 240 -9.51 -5.17 -10.00
C THR A 240 -9.24 -6.57 -9.47
N MET A 241 -9.38 -7.63 -10.29
CA MET A 241 -9.07 -8.99 -9.83
C MET A 241 -7.58 -9.24 -9.60
N VAL A 242 -6.67 -8.74 -10.45
CA VAL A 242 -5.22 -8.81 -10.20
C VAL A 242 -4.87 -8.09 -8.89
N ASN A 243 -5.45 -6.91 -8.69
CA ASN A 243 -5.24 -6.10 -7.48
C ASN A 243 -5.70 -6.84 -6.21
N ALA A 244 -6.90 -7.43 -6.26
CA ALA A 244 -7.49 -8.19 -5.17
C ALA A 244 -6.71 -9.48 -4.84
N LEU A 245 -6.28 -10.22 -5.86
CA LEU A 245 -5.45 -11.42 -5.70
C LEU A 245 -4.08 -11.08 -5.10
N ALA A 246 -3.43 -10.03 -5.59
CA ALA A 246 -2.17 -9.54 -5.03
C ALA A 246 -2.34 -9.08 -3.56
N ALA A 247 -3.41 -8.34 -3.24
CA ALA A 247 -3.71 -7.93 -1.86
C ALA A 247 -3.99 -9.11 -0.93
N ALA A 248 -4.63 -10.17 -1.44
CA ALA A 248 -4.83 -11.44 -0.73
C ALA A 248 -3.54 -12.27 -0.53
N GLY A 249 -2.43 -11.87 -1.18
CA GLY A 249 -1.13 -12.55 -1.09
C GLY A 249 -0.94 -13.69 -2.10
N VAL A 250 -1.71 -13.70 -3.19
CA VAL A 250 -1.53 -14.63 -4.32
C VAL A 250 -0.40 -14.10 -5.22
N ASP A 251 0.44 -15.00 -5.75
CA ASP A 251 1.43 -14.62 -6.76
C ASP A 251 0.75 -14.43 -8.12
N VAL A 252 0.68 -13.18 -8.55
CA VAL A 252 0.10 -12.77 -9.84
C VAL A 252 1.14 -12.68 -10.98
N TYR A 253 2.42 -12.99 -10.72
CA TYR A 253 3.49 -13.07 -11.73
C TYR A 253 3.67 -14.47 -12.31
N THR A 254 2.95 -15.48 -11.82
CA THR A 254 2.94 -16.84 -12.36
C THR A 254 1.52 -17.29 -12.70
N SER A 255 1.39 -18.44 -13.37
CA SER A 255 0.09 -19.00 -13.78
C SER A 255 -0.68 -19.59 -12.59
N LEU A 256 -1.92 -19.17 -12.38
CA LEU A 256 -2.71 -19.59 -11.21
C LEU A 256 -3.14 -21.06 -11.30
N ASN A 257 -3.43 -21.68 -10.13
CA ASN A 257 -3.77 -23.10 -9.99
C ASN A 257 -2.79 -24.10 -10.66
N GLY A 258 -1.55 -23.70 -10.93
CA GLY A 258 -0.53 -24.56 -11.56
C GLY A 258 -0.79 -24.86 -13.05
N LYS A 259 -1.68 -24.09 -13.70
CA LYS A 259 -1.99 -24.18 -15.13
C LYS A 259 -0.84 -23.61 -15.97
N SER A 260 0.26 -24.35 -16.12
CA SER A 260 1.53 -23.86 -16.69
C SER A 260 1.47 -23.40 -18.16
N ASP A 261 0.36 -23.65 -18.86
CA ASP A 261 0.04 -23.18 -20.21
C ASP A 261 -0.77 -21.87 -20.23
N TYR A 262 -1.15 -21.32 -19.07
CA TYR A 262 -1.89 -20.07 -18.92
C TYR A 262 -0.91 -18.90 -18.68
N GLN A 263 -1.22 -17.71 -19.21
CA GLN A 263 -0.43 -16.51 -18.95
C GLN A 263 -0.59 -16.02 -17.49
N ALA A 264 0.45 -15.38 -16.95
CA ALA A 264 0.40 -14.76 -15.63
C ALA A 264 -0.62 -13.59 -15.59
N PRO A 265 -1.40 -13.41 -14.52
CA PRO A 265 -2.39 -12.33 -14.42
C PRO A 265 -1.83 -10.92 -14.68
N VAL A 266 -0.62 -10.57 -14.21
CA VAL A 266 -0.01 -9.27 -14.54
C VAL A 266 0.42 -9.16 -16.01
N GLN A 267 0.77 -10.26 -16.68
CA GLN A 267 1.09 -10.25 -18.10
C GLN A 267 -0.15 -9.87 -18.92
N ARG A 268 -1.35 -10.31 -18.51
CA ARG A 268 -2.59 -9.89 -19.17
C ARG A 268 -2.81 -8.37 -19.09
N LEU A 269 -2.43 -7.72 -17.99
CA LEU A 269 -2.51 -6.26 -17.88
C LEU A 269 -1.52 -5.55 -18.83
N LEU A 270 -0.29 -6.06 -18.93
CA LEU A 270 0.71 -5.53 -19.86
C LEU A 270 0.33 -5.72 -21.34
N ASP A 271 -0.36 -6.82 -21.65
CA ASP A 271 -0.81 -7.17 -23.00
C ASP A 271 -2.09 -6.41 -23.45
N GLN A 272 -2.73 -5.62 -22.58
CA GLN A 272 -3.96 -4.87 -22.88
C GLN A 272 -3.69 -3.52 -23.55
N LYS A 273 -4.02 -3.41 -24.85
CA LYS A 273 -3.58 -2.33 -25.74
C LYS A 273 -4.49 -1.09 -25.78
N ASP A 274 -5.70 -1.18 -25.25
CA ASP A 274 -6.69 -0.10 -25.34
C ASP A 274 -6.87 0.67 -24.01
N ILE A 275 -5.96 0.52 -23.04
CA ILE A 275 -5.90 1.36 -21.84
C ILE A 275 -5.55 2.78 -22.31
N SER A 276 -6.44 3.75 -22.05
CA SER A 276 -6.22 5.14 -22.46
C SER A 276 -4.97 5.73 -21.79
N ALA A 277 -4.09 6.33 -22.60
CA ALA A 277 -2.89 7.05 -22.15
C ALA A 277 -3.17 8.48 -21.63
N ASP A 278 -4.44 8.87 -21.53
CA ASP A 278 -4.87 10.07 -20.80
C ASP A 278 -4.57 9.89 -19.30
N SER A 279 -3.82 10.81 -18.68
CA SER A 279 -3.52 10.77 -17.24
C SER A 279 -4.77 10.87 -16.37
N ASN A 280 -5.88 11.39 -16.92
CA ASN A 280 -7.19 11.49 -16.26
C ASN A 280 -8.05 10.24 -16.46
N SER A 281 -7.53 9.21 -17.15
CA SER A 281 -8.18 7.91 -17.25
C SER A 281 -8.19 7.21 -15.90
N MET A 282 -9.38 7.01 -15.34
CA MET A 282 -9.57 6.18 -14.14
C MET A 282 -9.00 4.76 -14.34
N LEU A 283 -9.10 4.17 -15.54
CA LEU A 283 -8.50 2.87 -15.83
C LEU A 283 -6.96 2.92 -15.77
N LEU A 284 -6.32 4.04 -16.12
CA LEU A 284 -4.88 4.22 -16.00
C LEU A 284 -4.45 4.40 -14.53
N GLN A 285 -5.17 5.18 -13.74
CA GLN A 285 -4.95 5.30 -12.29
C GLN A 285 -5.03 3.90 -11.63
N GLN A 286 -6.09 3.15 -11.93
CA GLN A 286 -6.35 1.84 -11.34
C GLN A 286 -5.36 0.77 -11.81
N ALA A 287 -4.98 0.75 -13.10
CA ALA A 287 -3.91 -0.10 -13.59
C ALA A 287 -2.57 0.22 -12.91
N THR A 288 -2.24 1.51 -12.76
CA THR A 288 -0.99 1.95 -12.11
C THR A 288 -0.92 1.42 -10.67
N TYR A 289 -1.92 1.69 -9.83
CA TYR A 289 -1.86 1.19 -8.45
C TYR A 289 -1.97 -0.33 -8.34
N THR A 290 -2.66 -1.00 -9.27
CA THR A 290 -2.75 -2.47 -9.31
C THR A 290 -1.38 -3.10 -9.55
N LEU A 291 -0.58 -2.50 -10.43
CA LEU A 291 0.79 -2.92 -10.68
C LEU A 291 1.70 -2.63 -9.47
N GLU A 292 1.49 -1.51 -8.76
CA GLU A 292 2.19 -1.23 -7.50
C GLU A 292 1.84 -2.24 -6.39
N GLN A 293 0.57 -2.61 -6.25
CA GLN A 293 0.12 -3.67 -5.33
C GLN A 293 0.71 -5.03 -5.70
N ALA A 294 0.76 -5.38 -6.99
CA ALA A 294 1.38 -6.61 -7.47
C ALA A 294 2.88 -6.66 -7.13
N LYS A 295 3.62 -5.58 -7.44
CA LYS A 295 5.04 -5.44 -7.08
C LYS A 295 5.25 -5.53 -5.57
N PHE A 296 4.46 -4.79 -4.79
CA PHE A 296 4.50 -4.80 -3.33
C PHE A 296 4.32 -6.21 -2.75
N THR A 297 3.38 -7.01 -3.27
CA THR A 297 3.18 -8.40 -2.82
C THR A 297 4.35 -9.30 -3.25
N LYS A 298 4.86 -9.15 -4.48
CA LYS A 298 6.05 -9.85 -4.98
C LYS A 298 7.30 -9.60 -4.12
N ASP A 299 7.46 -8.36 -3.66
CA ASP A 299 8.54 -7.91 -2.77
C ASP A 299 8.42 -8.45 -1.33
N GLY A 300 7.35 -9.20 -1.02
CA GLY A 300 7.09 -9.77 0.31
C GLY A 300 6.12 -8.93 1.18
N GLY A 301 5.42 -7.98 0.58
CA GLY A 301 4.26 -7.32 1.16
C GLY A 301 3.12 -8.29 1.46
N GLN A 302 2.19 -7.89 2.32
CA GLN A 302 1.02 -8.66 2.72
C GLN A 302 -0.15 -7.71 2.95
N GLY A 303 -1.33 -8.06 2.43
CA GLY A 303 -2.49 -7.18 2.48
C GLY A 303 -2.44 -6.07 1.43
N TRP A 304 -3.33 -5.11 1.62
CA TRP A 304 -3.51 -3.94 0.75
C TRP A 304 -2.39 -2.92 0.94
N ILE A 305 -1.84 -2.40 -0.15
CA ILE A 305 -0.74 -1.43 -0.17
C ILE A 305 -1.10 -0.12 0.57
N PHE A 306 -2.37 0.28 0.60
CA PHE A 306 -2.86 1.50 1.29
C PHE A 306 -3.29 1.28 2.76
N ASN A 307 -2.97 0.14 3.39
CA ASN A 307 -3.11 0.00 4.85
C ASN A 307 -2.00 0.77 5.60
N PHE A 308 -2.01 2.09 5.51
CA PHE A 308 -1.03 2.99 6.17
C PHE A 308 -1.05 2.93 7.71
N GLY A 309 -1.94 2.15 8.31
CA GLY A 309 -1.99 1.90 9.77
C GLY A 309 -1.24 0.63 10.19
N GLU A 310 -1.27 -0.41 9.35
CA GLU A 310 -0.83 -1.76 9.71
C GLU A 310 0.14 -2.39 8.69
N ASN A 311 0.67 -1.64 7.71
CA ASN A 311 1.70 -2.09 6.78
C ASN A 311 3.13 -1.95 7.34
N PRO A 312 3.77 -2.99 7.92
CA PRO A 312 5.21 -2.99 8.19
C PRO A 312 6.06 -3.14 6.92
N THR A 313 5.40 -3.13 5.76
CA THR A 313 5.76 -3.68 4.45
C THR A 313 6.32 -2.63 3.49
N PHE A 314 6.22 -1.33 3.79
CA PHE A 314 7.03 -0.29 3.13
C PHE A 314 8.51 -0.70 3.15
N ARG A 315 8.98 -1.23 4.29
CA ARG A 315 10.32 -1.85 4.42
C ARG A 315 10.60 -2.92 3.36
N ALA A 316 9.65 -3.80 3.05
CA ALA A 316 9.87 -4.87 2.06
C ALA A 316 10.17 -4.30 0.68
N ARG A 317 9.37 -3.31 0.25
CA ARG A 317 9.59 -2.56 -0.99
C ARG A 317 10.87 -1.72 -0.96
N GLU A 318 11.18 -1.05 0.15
CA GLU A 318 12.42 -0.27 0.28
C GLU A 318 13.67 -1.17 0.21
N LEU A 319 13.59 -2.40 0.72
CA LEU A 319 14.60 -3.43 0.53
C LEU A 319 14.67 -3.89 -0.93
N ALA A 320 13.54 -4.08 -1.61
CA ALA A 320 13.50 -4.49 -3.02
C ALA A 320 14.12 -3.43 -3.95
N LYS A 321 13.74 -2.14 -3.81
CA LYS A 321 14.34 -0.99 -4.50
C LYS A 321 15.87 -0.96 -4.35
N LEU A 322 16.37 -1.17 -3.13
CA LEU A 322 17.79 -1.20 -2.82
C LEU A 322 18.50 -2.42 -3.47
N ASN A 323 17.85 -3.59 -3.48
CA ASN A 323 18.34 -4.79 -4.17
C ASN A 323 18.33 -4.63 -5.70
N ALA A 324 17.33 -3.94 -6.27
CA ALA A 324 17.26 -3.64 -7.69
C ALA A 324 18.42 -2.73 -8.12
N ALA A 325 18.62 -1.60 -7.43
CA ALA A 325 19.77 -0.71 -7.66
C ALA A 325 21.12 -1.44 -7.55
N ALA A 326 21.29 -2.30 -6.54
CA ALA A 326 22.47 -3.15 -6.42
C ALA A 326 22.62 -4.14 -7.59
N THR A 327 21.54 -4.62 -8.18
CA THR A 327 21.57 -5.56 -9.31
C THR A 327 21.94 -4.86 -10.62
N THR A 328 21.26 -3.77 -10.96
CA THR A 328 21.57 -2.93 -12.13
C THR A 328 23.02 -2.45 -12.08
N LYS A 329 23.50 -2.01 -10.90
CA LYS A 329 24.87 -1.54 -10.74
C LYS A 329 25.92 -2.65 -10.87
N ARG A 330 25.64 -3.86 -10.36
CA ARG A 330 26.52 -5.04 -10.54
C ARG A 330 26.59 -5.47 -12.02
N GLN A 331 25.47 -5.42 -12.74
CA GLN A 331 25.45 -5.66 -14.19
C GLN A 331 26.30 -4.63 -14.95
N ALA A 332 26.15 -3.33 -14.65
CA ALA A 332 26.96 -2.28 -15.26
C ALA A 332 28.47 -2.47 -15.05
N ILE A 333 28.90 -2.90 -13.86
CA ILE A 333 30.31 -3.20 -13.55
C ILE A 333 30.81 -4.47 -14.25
N ASN A 334 29.98 -5.50 -14.36
CA ASN A 334 30.34 -6.71 -15.12
C ASN A 334 30.55 -6.40 -16.61
N ASN A 335 29.72 -5.54 -17.18
CA ASN A 335 29.69 -5.18 -18.60
C ASN A 335 30.80 -4.19 -19.02
N ASP A 336 31.50 -3.55 -18.08
CA ASP A 336 32.67 -2.69 -18.37
C ASP A 336 33.77 -3.51 -19.05
N SER A 337 34.12 -3.23 -20.30
CA SER A 337 35.14 -4.00 -21.04
C SER A 337 36.58 -3.62 -20.71
N GLN A 338 36.82 -2.53 -19.97
CA GLN A 338 38.16 -2.00 -19.69
C GLN A 338 38.68 -2.46 -18.31
N SER A 339 37.79 -2.55 -17.32
CA SER A 339 38.17 -2.87 -15.93
C SER A 339 38.62 -4.33 -15.73
N SER A 340 39.66 -4.52 -14.91
CA SER A 340 40.15 -5.86 -14.54
C SER A 340 39.13 -6.65 -13.72
N ALA A 341 39.21 -8.00 -13.76
CA ALA A 341 38.35 -8.87 -12.97
C ALA A 341 38.48 -8.63 -11.45
N THR A 342 39.68 -8.26 -10.98
CA THR A 342 39.95 -7.95 -9.56
C THR A 342 39.29 -6.64 -9.13
N ASP A 343 39.35 -5.61 -9.97
CA ASP A 343 38.78 -4.30 -9.65
C ASP A 343 37.24 -4.36 -9.72
N LYS A 344 36.69 -5.08 -10.71
CA LYS A 344 35.25 -5.42 -10.76
C LYS A 344 34.78 -6.15 -9.51
N ALA A 345 35.49 -7.22 -9.10
CA ALA A 345 35.15 -7.97 -7.89
C ALA A 345 35.20 -7.09 -6.63
N THR A 346 36.17 -6.17 -6.56
CA THR A 346 36.29 -5.19 -5.46
C THR A 346 35.11 -4.23 -5.44
N ALA A 347 34.73 -3.64 -6.58
CA ALA A 347 33.58 -2.75 -6.68
C ALA A 347 32.24 -3.46 -6.38
N ILE A 348 32.08 -4.71 -6.81
CA ILE A 348 30.92 -5.56 -6.49
C ILE A 348 30.89 -5.89 -4.98
N SER A 349 32.04 -6.13 -4.34
CA SER A 349 32.13 -6.30 -2.89
C SER A 349 31.67 -5.05 -2.14
N THR A 350 32.04 -3.85 -2.61
CA THR A 350 31.57 -2.58 -2.06
C THR A 350 30.04 -2.45 -2.17
N ILE A 351 29.45 -2.77 -3.34
CA ILE A 351 27.98 -2.75 -3.52
C ILE A 351 27.30 -3.71 -2.55
N ASN A 352 27.78 -4.95 -2.44
CA ASN A 352 27.21 -5.93 -1.52
C ASN A 352 27.29 -5.46 -0.05
N GLN A 353 28.36 -4.74 0.33
CA GLN A 353 28.53 -4.21 1.68
C GLN A 353 27.64 -2.99 1.96
N THR A 354 27.48 -2.07 1.00
CA THR A 354 26.52 -0.96 1.09
C THR A 354 25.08 -1.49 1.12
N LEU A 355 24.75 -2.47 0.28
CA LEU A 355 23.46 -3.15 0.27
C LEU A 355 23.13 -3.74 1.65
N GLU A 356 23.98 -4.60 2.23
CA GLU A 356 23.78 -5.17 3.58
C GLU A 356 23.67 -4.10 4.70
N ASN A 357 24.41 -3.00 4.57
CA ASN A 357 24.32 -1.87 5.51
C ASN A 357 22.95 -1.18 5.46
N TYR A 358 22.46 -0.85 4.27
CA TYR A 358 21.17 -0.17 4.10
C TYR A 358 19.98 -1.12 4.26
N ILE A 359 20.13 -2.41 3.93
CA ILE A 359 19.20 -3.47 4.37
C ILE A 359 19.07 -3.48 5.89
N THR A 360 20.18 -3.35 6.62
CA THR A 360 20.17 -3.32 8.09
C THR A 360 19.50 -2.06 8.65
N LYS A 361 19.63 -0.92 7.98
CA LYS A 361 19.00 0.36 8.33
C LYS A 361 17.47 0.31 8.14
N ILE A 362 17.02 0.01 6.92
CA ILE A 362 15.59 -0.09 6.54
C ILE A 362 14.83 -1.10 7.43
N ASN A 363 15.48 -2.20 7.83
CA ASN A 363 14.89 -3.18 8.76
C ASN A 363 14.83 -2.72 10.24
N ALA A 364 15.55 -1.66 10.61
CA ALA A 364 15.58 -1.08 11.94
C ALA A 364 14.66 0.15 12.08
N ASP A 365 14.32 0.81 10.98
CA ASP A 365 13.45 1.99 10.95
C ASP A 365 12.05 1.70 11.46
N THR A 366 11.49 2.65 12.21
CA THR A 366 10.19 2.51 12.90
C THR A 366 9.04 3.29 12.24
N THR A 367 9.33 4.11 11.25
CA THR A 367 8.37 4.85 10.42
C THR A 367 8.81 4.78 8.96
N ASP A 368 7.90 5.03 8.03
CA ASP A 368 8.17 4.79 6.62
C ASP A 368 9.01 5.92 5.99
N GLU A 369 8.94 7.15 6.50
CA GLU A 369 9.79 8.27 6.07
C GLU A 369 11.27 8.00 6.34
N ALA A 370 11.58 7.33 7.45
CA ALA A 370 12.94 6.92 7.78
C ALA A 370 13.45 5.83 6.82
N ALA A 371 12.63 4.81 6.55
CA ALA A 371 12.95 3.76 5.58
C ALA A 371 13.14 4.32 4.15
N ILE A 372 12.26 5.24 3.73
CA ILE A 372 12.31 6.00 2.46
C ILE A 372 13.62 6.80 2.36
N ALA A 373 14.03 7.48 3.44
CA ALA A 373 15.24 8.27 3.49
C ALA A 373 16.50 7.39 3.41
N ASP A 374 16.62 6.37 4.27
CA ASP A 374 17.81 5.51 4.26
C ASP A 374 17.89 4.67 2.97
N ARG A 375 16.77 4.23 2.38
CA ARG A 375 16.76 3.65 1.03
C ARG A 375 17.28 4.63 -0.03
N ALA A 376 16.90 5.91 0.03
CA ALA A 376 17.35 6.90 -0.95
C ALA A 376 18.87 7.12 -0.86
N VAL A 377 19.42 7.23 0.35
CA VAL A 377 20.87 7.33 0.57
C VAL A 377 21.59 6.05 0.13
N GLY A 378 21.04 4.88 0.44
CA GLY A 378 21.63 3.59 0.04
C GLY A 378 21.69 3.40 -1.48
N VAL A 379 20.63 3.76 -2.20
CA VAL A 379 20.61 3.77 -3.69
C VAL A 379 21.63 4.77 -4.24
N ALA A 380 21.74 5.96 -3.65
CA ALA A 380 22.74 6.96 -4.06
C ALA A 380 24.18 6.49 -3.82
N GLU A 381 24.49 5.85 -2.68
CA GLU A 381 25.81 5.26 -2.42
C GLU A 381 26.14 4.14 -3.42
N ILE A 382 25.21 3.20 -3.65
CA ILE A 382 25.37 2.11 -4.62
C ILE A 382 25.65 2.66 -6.02
N ASN A 383 24.84 3.62 -6.48
CA ASN A 383 24.99 4.22 -7.81
C ASN A 383 26.31 4.98 -7.97
N ASN A 384 26.87 5.54 -6.88
CA ASN A 384 28.16 6.22 -6.87
C ASN A 384 29.38 5.29 -6.79
N VAL A 385 29.22 3.97 -6.57
CA VAL A 385 30.35 3.03 -6.64
C VAL A 385 30.98 3.08 -8.04
N LYS A 386 32.30 3.24 -8.12
CA LYS A 386 33.07 3.17 -9.36
C LYS A 386 34.03 1.99 -9.28
N VAL A 387 34.39 1.44 -10.44
CA VAL A 387 35.58 0.60 -10.53
C VAL A 387 36.80 1.51 -10.45
N VAL A 388 37.83 1.08 -9.73
CA VAL A 388 39.09 1.81 -9.58
C VAL A 388 40.15 0.94 -10.21
N ASP A 389 40.66 1.37 -11.37
CA ASP A 389 41.71 0.65 -12.10
C ASP A 389 43.02 0.65 -11.28
N SER A 390 43.44 -0.53 -10.84
CA SER A 390 44.68 -0.71 -10.08
C SER A 390 45.93 -0.79 -10.96
N SER A 391 45.78 -0.95 -12.29
CA SER A 391 46.87 -1.00 -13.26
C SER A 391 47.35 0.40 -13.70
N ALA A 392 46.43 1.37 -13.82
CA ALA A 392 46.72 2.76 -14.20
C ALA A 392 47.75 3.46 -13.29
N ALA A 393 47.97 2.98 -12.06
CA ALA A 393 48.97 3.51 -11.14
C ALA A 393 50.43 3.12 -11.47
N SER A 394 50.68 2.27 -12.46
CA SER A 394 51.98 1.60 -12.65
C SER A 394 52.79 2.02 -13.90
N SER A 395 52.37 3.03 -14.67
CA SER A 395 53.03 3.37 -15.96
C SER A 395 53.12 4.87 -16.29
N SER A 396 54.12 5.57 -15.73
CA SER A 396 54.91 6.58 -16.45
C SER A 396 56.16 6.97 -15.63
N SER A 397 57.29 7.22 -16.31
CA SER A 397 58.63 7.40 -15.70
C SER A 397 59.21 8.79 -15.99
N GLY A 398 60.00 9.38 -15.06
CA GLY A 398 60.42 10.79 -15.16
C GLY A 398 61.63 11.25 -14.31
N THR A 399 62.69 10.43 -14.22
CA THR A 399 64.13 10.81 -14.05
C THR A 399 64.54 12.10 -13.30
N THR A 400 65.05 11.93 -12.07
CA THR A 400 66.30 12.49 -11.48
C THR A 400 66.58 14.01 -11.39
N ILE A 401 66.83 14.50 -10.16
CA ILE A 401 68.05 15.24 -9.76
C ILE A 401 68.54 14.72 -8.40
N THR A 402 69.86 14.65 -8.21
CA THR A 402 70.53 14.25 -6.95
C THR A 402 71.51 15.34 -6.50
N ASN A 403 71.57 15.67 -5.20
CA ASN A 403 72.82 16.05 -4.53
C ASN A 403 72.71 16.00 -2.99
N ASN A 404 73.86 15.80 -2.32
CA ASN A 404 73.95 15.61 -0.86
C ASN A 404 74.08 16.94 -0.09
N TYR A 405 73.67 16.96 1.20
CA TYR A 405 74.54 17.24 2.37
C TYR A 405 73.75 17.20 3.72
N THR A 406 74.17 16.29 4.62
CA THR A 406 74.03 16.26 6.10
C THR A 406 72.81 16.89 6.83
N THR A 407 71.83 16.04 7.16
CA THR A 407 71.43 15.63 8.55
C THR A 407 71.27 16.66 9.70
N ILE A 408 70.00 16.99 10.04
CA ILE A 408 69.39 17.17 11.39
C ILE A 408 69.98 18.20 12.39
N ILE A 409 69.16 19.19 12.83
CA ILE A 409 68.69 19.38 14.24
C ILE A 409 67.25 19.97 14.28
N ASN A 410 66.46 19.45 15.24
CA ASN A 410 65.12 19.80 15.73
C ASN A 410 64.77 21.30 15.92
N SER A 411 63.51 21.72 15.62
CA SER A 411 62.57 22.42 16.55
C SER A 411 61.22 22.85 15.92
N ALA A 412 60.20 22.98 16.77
CA ALA A 412 58.94 23.73 16.56
C ALA A 412 59.00 25.03 17.42
N PRO A 413 58.10 26.04 17.32
CA PRO A 413 56.73 26.02 16.77
C PRO A 413 56.31 27.31 15.99
N SER A 414 55.01 27.64 16.04
CA SER A 414 54.36 28.95 15.80
C SER A 414 54.23 29.53 14.37
N SER A 415 52.96 29.60 13.91
CA SER A 415 52.24 30.76 13.33
C SER A 415 53.04 31.94 12.74
N SER A 416 52.62 32.53 11.62
CA SER A 416 51.38 33.34 11.57
C SER A 416 50.83 33.69 10.16
N SER A 417 49.59 34.23 10.14
CA SER A 417 49.03 35.21 9.16
C SER A 417 48.89 34.84 7.66
N SER A 418 47.81 35.22 6.96
CA SER A 418 46.52 35.82 7.37
C SER A 418 45.47 35.86 6.23
N SER A 419 44.20 36.09 6.59
CA SER A 419 43.17 36.87 5.85
C SER A 419 42.67 36.40 4.46
N VAL A 420 41.38 36.45 4.09
CA VAL A 420 40.08 36.79 4.75
C VAL A 420 38.96 36.05 3.98
N ALA A 421 38.00 35.37 4.64
CA ALA A 421 36.64 35.82 4.99
C ALA A 421 35.64 35.92 3.79
N SER A 422 34.33 35.70 3.90
CA SER A 422 33.44 35.64 5.08
C SER A 422 32.27 34.66 4.91
N SER A 423 31.81 34.04 6.01
CA SER A 423 30.37 33.90 6.33
C SER A 423 30.13 33.11 7.62
N SER A 424 29.54 33.75 8.64
CA SER A 424 28.60 33.18 9.61
C SER A 424 28.36 34.14 10.77
N SER A 425 27.11 34.28 11.18
CA SER A 425 26.73 34.80 12.50
C SER A 425 25.51 34.02 13.02
N SER A 426 25.60 33.68 14.30
CA SER A 426 24.56 33.67 15.35
C SER A 426 23.07 33.46 14.98
N ALA A 427 22.27 32.69 15.75
CA ALA A 427 22.47 32.20 17.12
C ALA A 427 21.73 30.88 17.41
N VAL A 428 22.04 30.28 18.57
CA VAL A 428 21.36 29.09 19.11
C VAL A 428 20.18 29.50 19.99
N PRO A 429 19.00 28.87 19.86
CA PRO A 429 18.00 28.78 20.92
C PRO A 429 18.03 27.40 21.60
N VAL A 430 18.19 27.38 22.92
CA VAL A 430 18.12 26.15 23.72
C VAL A 430 16.67 25.71 23.89
N THR A 431 16.35 24.45 23.59
CA THR A 431 15.04 23.85 23.90
C THR A 431 15.16 22.69 24.89
N LYS A 432 14.19 22.62 25.82
CA LYS A 432 14.12 21.70 26.96
C LYS A 432 13.30 20.45 26.58
N PRO A 433 13.66 19.22 27.02
CA PRO A 433 13.09 18.01 26.45
C PRO A 433 11.64 17.73 26.89
N THR A 434 10.75 17.57 25.91
CA THR A 434 9.33 17.22 26.13
C THR A 434 9.06 15.74 25.89
N THR A 435 9.07 14.96 26.99
CA THR A 435 8.41 13.65 27.20
C THR A 435 8.11 12.76 25.97
N THR A 436 9.04 11.87 25.63
CA THR A 436 8.76 10.73 24.74
C THR A 436 7.94 9.62 25.43
N LYS A 437 7.09 8.92 24.65
CA LYS A 437 6.31 7.78 25.13
C LYS A 437 7.26 6.61 25.47
N LYS A 438 7.45 6.39 26.77
CA LYS A 438 8.59 5.67 27.36
C LYS A 438 8.71 4.21 26.87
N ALA A 439 9.77 3.90 26.13
CA ALA A 439 10.08 2.52 25.73
C ALA A 439 10.17 1.58 26.96
N LYS A 440 9.54 0.39 26.89
CA LYS A 440 9.53 -0.59 27.98
C LYS A 440 10.96 -0.99 28.34
N SER A 441 11.41 -0.60 29.53
CA SER A 441 12.79 -0.82 29.96
C SER A 441 13.14 -2.30 30.08
N ALA A 442 14.26 -2.72 29.50
CA ALA A 442 14.76 -4.08 29.65
C ALA A 442 15.31 -4.40 31.07
N LYS A 443 15.32 -3.43 32.00
CA LYS A 443 15.77 -3.62 33.39
C LYS A 443 14.96 -4.74 34.07
N GLY A 444 15.66 -5.70 34.67
CA GLY A 444 15.05 -6.87 35.28
C GLY A 444 14.68 -7.99 34.30
N SER A 445 14.90 -7.83 33.00
CA SER A 445 14.78 -8.94 32.05
C SER A 445 15.99 -9.87 32.11
N VAL A 446 15.80 -11.14 31.76
CA VAL A 446 16.90 -12.10 31.55
C VAL A 446 17.04 -12.38 30.06
N VAL A 447 18.24 -12.13 29.54
CA VAL A 447 18.63 -12.33 28.13
C VAL A 447 19.69 -13.41 27.98
N TYR A 448 19.97 -13.86 26.76
CA TYR A 448 21.04 -14.80 26.45
C TYR A 448 21.72 -14.48 25.11
N ALA A 449 22.97 -14.90 24.96
CA ALA A 449 23.76 -14.59 23.77
C ALA A 449 23.43 -15.46 22.55
N LEU A 450 23.22 -14.82 21.40
CA LEU A 450 23.03 -15.48 20.09
C LEU A 450 24.35 -15.75 19.36
N THR A 451 25.32 -14.84 19.50
CA THR A 451 26.66 -14.89 18.90
C THR A 451 27.75 -14.77 19.98
N THR A 452 29.01 -14.58 19.58
CA THR A 452 30.11 -14.26 20.50
C THR A 452 29.92 -12.86 21.08
N VAL A 453 29.86 -12.75 22.40
CA VAL A 453 29.66 -11.47 23.12
C VAL A 453 30.80 -11.19 24.09
N LYS A 454 31.11 -9.89 24.28
CA LYS A 454 32.17 -9.38 25.15
C LYS A 454 31.54 -8.66 26.35
N LEU A 455 32.11 -8.85 27.53
CA LEU A 455 31.70 -8.21 28.78
C LEU A 455 32.84 -7.34 29.31
N TYR A 456 32.56 -6.08 29.60
CA TYR A 456 33.54 -5.05 29.94
C TYR A 456 33.32 -4.45 31.34
N LYS A 457 34.37 -3.87 31.94
CA LYS A 457 34.29 -3.18 33.24
C LYS A 457 33.52 -1.85 33.19
N SER A 458 33.62 -1.12 32.07
CA SER A 458 32.95 0.17 31.81
C SER A 458 32.23 0.16 30.46
N THR A 459 31.67 1.31 30.10
CA THR A 459 30.85 1.58 28.91
C THR A 459 31.63 1.66 27.59
N ASP A 460 32.94 1.86 27.68
CA ASP A 460 33.77 2.42 26.60
C ASP A 460 34.44 1.34 25.73
N PHE A 461 34.25 0.08 26.13
CA PHE A 461 34.57 -1.14 25.38
C PHE A 461 36.04 -1.29 24.91
N ASN A 462 36.96 -0.59 25.56
CA ASN A 462 38.39 -0.68 25.30
C ASN A 462 38.95 -2.08 25.62
N LYS A 463 39.95 -2.52 24.87
CA LYS A 463 40.60 -3.85 25.02
C LYS A 463 41.09 -4.11 26.46
N ARG A 464 41.59 -3.07 27.16
CA ARG A 464 42.04 -3.13 28.57
C ARG A 464 40.91 -3.34 29.59
N GLN A 465 39.66 -3.01 29.23
CA GLN A 465 38.47 -3.13 30.11
C GLN A 465 37.74 -4.48 29.92
N LEU A 466 38.16 -5.31 28.95
CA LEU A 466 37.53 -6.59 28.62
C LEU A 466 37.69 -7.61 29.75
N THR A 467 36.57 -7.99 30.37
CA THR A 467 36.52 -8.88 31.53
C THR A 467 36.27 -10.34 31.15
N LYS A 468 35.46 -10.59 30.11
CA LYS A 468 35.23 -11.94 29.57
C LYS A 468 34.77 -11.90 28.12
N ILE A 469 35.26 -12.84 27.31
CA ILE A 469 34.65 -13.21 26.03
C ILE A 469 33.81 -14.46 26.25
N TYR A 470 32.54 -14.41 25.86
CA TYR A 470 31.66 -15.57 25.76
C TYR A 470 31.53 -15.93 24.28
N LYS A 471 32.10 -17.05 23.85
CA LYS A 471 31.99 -17.54 22.47
C LYS A 471 30.53 -17.92 22.14
N LYS A 472 30.15 -17.91 20.85
CA LYS A 472 28.89 -18.47 20.33
C LYS A 472 28.66 -19.89 20.88
N GLN A 473 27.42 -20.25 21.20
CA GLN A 473 27.04 -21.53 21.80
C GLN A 473 25.76 -22.12 21.18
N ALA A 474 25.67 -23.45 21.15
CA ALA A 474 24.43 -24.18 20.86
C ALA A 474 23.33 -23.82 21.87
N ARG A 475 22.05 -23.81 21.45
CA ARG A 475 20.93 -23.20 22.20
C ARG A 475 20.91 -23.56 23.69
N ILE A 476 21.03 -24.85 24.02
CA ILE A 476 20.99 -25.35 25.40
C ILE A 476 22.13 -24.83 26.29
N ASN A 477 23.27 -24.42 25.72
CA ASN A 477 24.48 -24.00 26.44
C ASN A 477 24.71 -22.48 26.46
N ARG A 478 23.85 -21.69 25.79
CA ARG A 478 24.04 -20.22 25.67
C ARG A 478 24.12 -19.53 27.04
N PRO A 479 25.08 -18.60 27.24
CA PRO A 479 25.23 -17.86 28.50
C PRO A 479 24.04 -16.94 28.71
N MET A 480 23.64 -16.74 29.97
CA MET A 480 22.45 -15.98 30.35
C MET A 480 22.80 -14.84 31.28
N PHE A 481 22.14 -13.70 31.09
CA PHE A 481 22.47 -12.44 31.73
C PHE A 481 21.20 -11.77 32.28
N LEU A 482 21.20 -11.36 33.55
CA LEU A 482 20.18 -10.48 34.10
C LEU A 482 20.55 -9.02 33.79
N VAL A 483 19.65 -8.27 33.16
CA VAL A 483 19.84 -6.86 32.82
C VAL A 483 19.59 -6.00 34.05
N LEU A 484 20.65 -5.34 34.56
CA LEU A 484 20.60 -4.48 35.75
C LEU A 484 20.28 -3.02 35.41
N LYS A 485 20.78 -2.53 34.26
CA LYS A 485 20.52 -1.20 33.70
C LYS A 485 20.62 -1.27 32.18
N GLN A 486 19.73 -0.57 31.48
CA GLN A 486 19.88 -0.22 30.07
C GLN A 486 20.34 1.24 29.99
N THR A 487 21.31 1.53 29.11
CA THR A 487 21.91 2.86 28.96
C THR A 487 22.59 2.95 27.58
N THR A 488 23.11 4.11 27.22
CA THR A 488 23.93 4.32 26.01
C THR A 488 25.38 4.53 26.42
N ASN A 489 26.37 4.17 25.58
CA ASN A 489 27.76 4.56 25.79
C ASN A 489 28.11 5.89 25.08
N GLN A 490 29.34 6.37 25.26
CA GLN A 490 29.82 7.64 24.68
C GLN A 490 29.77 7.65 23.14
N GLN A 491 29.81 6.49 22.50
CA GLN A 491 29.75 6.31 21.05
C GLN A 491 28.32 6.03 20.53
N GLY A 492 27.28 6.37 21.31
CA GLY A 492 25.88 6.25 20.90
C GLY A 492 25.29 4.84 20.90
N TYR A 493 26.08 3.79 21.20
CA TYR A 493 25.58 2.42 21.19
C TYR A 493 24.71 2.11 22.41
N ALA A 494 23.55 1.49 22.17
CA ALA A 494 22.72 0.92 23.22
C ALA A 494 23.43 -0.28 23.89
N ILE A 495 23.49 -0.25 25.23
CA ILE A 495 24.22 -1.21 26.05
C ILE A 495 23.43 -1.62 27.30
N TYR A 496 23.69 -2.84 27.77
CA TYR A 496 23.21 -3.34 29.05
C TYR A 496 24.35 -3.43 30.06
N ARG A 497 24.15 -2.90 31.27
CA ARG A 497 24.85 -3.40 32.46
C ARG A 497 24.15 -4.69 32.87
N VAL A 498 24.88 -5.79 32.94
CA VAL A 498 24.33 -7.12 33.24
C VAL A 498 25.00 -7.78 34.46
N ARG A 499 24.40 -8.87 34.92
CA ARG A 499 25.00 -9.91 35.77
C ARG A 499 24.93 -11.26 35.05
N ASP A 500 26.05 -11.94 34.83
CA ASP A 500 26.05 -13.34 34.38
C ASP A 500 25.39 -14.24 35.43
N LEU A 501 24.41 -15.04 35.00
CA LEU A 501 23.67 -15.96 35.86
C LEU A 501 24.43 -17.25 36.19
N ARG A 502 25.61 -17.49 35.60
CA ARG A 502 26.51 -18.58 36.01
C ARG A 502 27.62 -18.11 36.96
N SER A 503 28.42 -17.12 36.56
CA SER A 503 29.60 -16.67 37.33
C SER A 503 29.34 -15.52 38.30
N GLY A 504 28.13 -14.96 38.32
CA GLY A 504 27.77 -13.80 39.15
C GLY A 504 28.43 -12.48 38.71
N LYS A 505 29.37 -12.50 37.76
CA LYS A 505 30.15 -11.32 37.34
C LYS A 505 29.25 -10.29 36.67
N THR A 506 29.39 -9.03 37.09
CA THR A 506 28.72 -7.89 36.46
C THR A 506 29.64 -7.15 35.48
N GLY A 507 29.05 -6.54 34.46
CA GLY A 507 29.77 -5.69 33.50
C GLY A 507 28.85 -5.12 32.44
N TYR A 508 29.40 -4.49 31.42
CA TYR A 508 28.68 -3.87 30.31
C TYR A 508 28.87 -4.64 29.00
N MET A 509 27.85 -4.65 28.14
CA MET A 509 27.87 -5.29 26.82
C MET A 509 26.82 -4.65 25.88
N LEU A 510 27.03 -4.77 24.56
CA LEU A 510 26.08 -4.32 23.53
C LEU A 510 24.71 -4.99 23.69
N SER A 511 23.63 -4.21 23.63
CA SER A 511 22.26 -4.71 23.84
C SER A 511 21.49 -5.06 22.56
N ALA A 512 22.05 -4.79 21.37
CA ALA A 512 21.36 -4.99 20.11
C ALA A 512 20.95 -6.47 19.88
N ALA A 513 19.81 -6.68 19.20
CA ALA A 513 19.17 -8.00 19.05
C ALA A 513 20.08 -9.08 18.45
N LYS A 514 21.01 -8.70 17.55
CA LYS A 514 22.03 -9.61 16.97
C LYS A 514 22.99 -10.23 18.01
N TYR A 515 23.14 -9.58 19.18
CA TYR A 515 23.96 -10.08 20.29
C TYR A 515 23.13 -10.84 21.32
N LEU A 516 21.99 -10.27 21.75
CA LEU A 516 21.22 -10.72 22.90
C LEU A 516 19.71 -10.80 22.60
N THR A 517 19.03 -11.80 23.16
CA THR A 517 17.56 -11.88 23.13
C THR A 517 17.00 -12.44 24.43
N GLY A 518 15.72 -12.15 24.74
CA GLY A 518 15.07 -12.56 25.98
C GLY A 518 15.03 -14.08 26.16
N ALA A 519 15.47 -14.58 27.32
CA ALA A 519 15.69 -16.01 27.60
C ALA A 519 14.43 -16.81 27.97
N TYR A 520 13.32 -16.12 28.20
CA TYR A 520 12.03 -16.72 28.49
C TYR A 520 11.05 -16.40 27.35
N TYR A 521 10.02 -17.25 27.17
CA TYR A 521 8.91 -16.96 26.25
C TYR A 521 7.92 -15.96 26.88
N SER A 522 7.48 -14.99 26.08
CA SER A 522 6.46 -13.98 26.46
C SER A 522 5.25 -13.99 25.51
N ALA A 523 5.44 -14.32 24.23
CA ALA A 523 4.36 -14.59 23.29
C ALA A 523 3.52 -15.83 23.70
N LYS A 524 2.29 -15.94 23.19
CA LYS A 524 1.28 -16.96 23.54
C LYS A 524 1.64 -18.38 23.05
N VAL A 525 2.69 -18.98 23.62
CA VAL A 525 3.12 -20.35 23.31
C VAL A 525 2.01 -21.34 23.68
N THR A 526 1.63 -22.22 22.75
CA THR A 526 0.59 -23.26 22.93
C THR A 526 1.12 -24.70 22.86
N ARG A 527 2.34 -24.92 22.37
CA ARG A 527 3.03 -26.21 22.45
C ARG A 527 4.54 -26.04 22.56
N VAL A 528 5.17 -26.81 23.45
CA VAL A 528 6.63 -26.87 23.58
C VAL A 528 7.16 -28.31 23.50
N LYS A 529 8.39 -28.45 23.00
CA LYS A 529 9.21 -29.67 23.04
C LYS A 529 10.35 -29.50 24.05
N VAL A 530 10.60 -30.51 24.89
CA VAL A 530 11.66 -30.46 25.91
C VAL A 530 13.05 -30.58 25.26
N LEU A 531 13.88 -29.54 25.40
CA LEU A 531 15.25 -29.51 24.87
C LEU A 531 16.30 -30.07 25.83
N ASN A 532 16.11 -29.86 27.15
CA ASN A 532 17.14 -30.19 28.13
C ASN A 532 17.50 -31.69 28.08
N PRO A 533 18.80 -32.07 27.91
CA PRO A 533 19.21 -33.48 27.91
C PRO A 533 18.76 -34.25 29.16
N LYS A 534 18.77 -33.60 30.33
CA LYS A 534 18.31 -34.19 31.61
C LYS A 534 16.79 -34.11 31.83
N GLY A 535 16.00 -33.79 30.80
CA GLY A 535 14.56 -33.57 30.91
C GLY A 535 14.18 -32.32 31.73
N ILE A 536 12.90 -32.17 32.05
CA ILE A 536 12.37 -31.13 32.95
C ILE A 536 11.35 -31.74 33.92
N ASN A 537 10.82 -30.95 34.86
CA ASN A 537 9.75 -31.37 35.75
C ASN A 537 8.51 -30.50 35.57
N GLU A 538 7.34 -31.11 35.73
CA GLU A 538 6.05 -30.45 36.00
C GLU A 538 5.91 -30.18 37.50
N TYR A 539 5.31 -29.04 37.85
CA TYR A 539 5.10 -28.60 39.23
C TYR A 539 3.65 -28.16 39.47
N SER A 540 3.21 -28.21 40.73
CA SER A 540 1.84 -27.78 41.10
C SER A 540 1.58 -26.28 41.03
N ASN A 541 2.61 -25.43 40.94
CA ASN A 541 2.45 -23.98 41.05
C ASN A 541 3.46 -23.17 40.22
N ARG A 542 3.18 -21.87 40.03
CA ARG A 542 4.02 -20.94 39.24
C ARG A 542 5.41 -20.71 39.84
N GLN A 543 5.58 -20.93 41.14
CA GLN A 543 6.86 -20.88 41.84
C GLN A 543 7.82 -21.99 41.37
N LEU A 544 7.30 -23.06 40.74
CA LEU A 544 8.00 -24.32 40.44
C LEU A 544 8.41 -25.08 41.71
N SER A 545 7.52 -25.12 42.70
CA SER A 545 7.58 -26.02 43.86
C SER A 545 6.48 -27.07 43.83
N GLY A 546 6.62 -28.14 44.62
CA GLY A 546 5.76 -29.32 44.56
C GLY A 546 5.89 -30.04 43.21
N ARG A 547 7.02 -30.75 43.01
CA ARG A 547 7.27 -31.58 41.81
C ARG A 547 6.16 -32.63 41.65
N LYS A 548 5.51 -32.69 40.49
CA LYS A 548 4.41 -33.64 40.21
C LYS A 548 4.74 -34.71 39.16
N LYS A 549 5.62 -34.42 38.19
CA LYS A 549 6.02 -35.38 37.14
C LYS A 549 7.37 -35.01 36.54
N HIS A 550 8.12 -36.00 36.08
CA HIS A 550 9.32 -35.79 35.27
C HIS A 550 9.02 -36.01 33.77
N VAL A 551 9.61 -35.18 32.91
CA VAL A 551 9.38 -35.17 31.46
C VAL A 551 10.73 -35.28 30.75
N LYS A 552 10.98 -36.42 30.10
CA LYS A 552 12.21 -36.69 29.34
C LYS A 552 12.38 -35.73 28.14
N LYS A 553 13.62 -35.60 27.64
CA LYS A 553 13.96 -34.88 26.38
C LYS A 553 13.02 -35.29 25.23
N ASN A 554 12.82 -34.39 24.27
CA ASN A 554 12.02 -34.58 23.05
C ASN A 554 10.51 -34.79 23.23
N ARG A 555 9.99 -34.98 24.46
CA ARG A 555 8.54 -34.98 24.70
C ARG A 555 7.94 -33.60 24.41
N SER A 556 6.74 -33.61 23.83
CA SER A 556 5.91 -32.42 23.63
C SER A 556 4.94 -32.21 24.80
N LEU A 557 4.66 -30.96 25.13
CA LEU A 557 3.70 -30.52 26.15
C LEU A 557 2.79 -29.44 25.55
N ASN A 558 1.47 -29.57 25.74
CA ASN A 558 0.51 -28.54 25.37
C ASN A 558 0.44 -27.47 26.47
N VAL A 559 0.40 -26.20 26.08
CA VAL A 559 0.44 -25.03 26.95
C VAL A 559 -0.87 -24.27 26.78
N GLU A 560 -1.50 -23.95 27.90
CA GLU A 560 -2.71 -23.14 27.98
C GLU A 560 -2.36 -21.64 27.86
N LYS A 561 -1.40 -21.19 28.67
CA LYS A 561 -0.94 -19.79 28.71
C LYS A 561 0.48 -19.64 29.26
N VAL A 562 1.11 -18.53 28.87
CA VAL A 562 2.32 -18.03 29.53
C VAL A 562 1.91 -17.22 30.77
N VAL A 563 2.64 -17.39 31.87
CA VAL A 563 2.37 -16.70 33.15
C VAL A 563 3.65 -16.05 33.64
N ASP A 564 3.63 -14.75 33.90
CA ASP A 564 4.79 -14.01 34.39
C ASP A 564 5.12 -14.33 35.86
N TYR A 565 6.41 -14.31 36.19
CA TYR A 565 6.93 -14.62 37.52
C TYR A 565 8.26 -13.87 37.76
N GLY A 566 8.14 -12.61 38.20
CA GLY A 566 9.29 -11.73 38.45
C GLY A 566 10.12 -11.51 37.18
N HIS A 567 11.42 -11.77 37.25
CA HIS A 567 12.36 -11.64 36.13
C HIS A 567 12.28 -12.79 35.09
N THR A 568 11.24 -13.62 35.15
CA THR A 568 11.10 -14.87 34.38
C THR A 568 9.63 -15.14 34.07
N SER A 569 9.32 -16.09 33.18
CA SER A 569 7.96 -16.57 32.97
C SER A 569 7.84 -18.09 33.11
N ARG A 570 6.60 -18.58 33.10
CA ARG A 570 6.19 -19.97 33.24
C ARG A 570 5.25 -20.34 32.10
N LEU A 571 5.17 -21.62 31.80
CA LEU A 571 4.14 -22.17 30.92
C LEU A 571 3.17 -22.94 31.81
N GLN A 572 1.92 -22.49 31.86
CA GLN A 572 0.83 -23.27 32.42
C GLN A 572 0.40 -24.29 31.37
N LEU A 573 0.54 -25.56 31.69
CA LEU A 573 0.11 -26.67 30.85
C LEU A 573 -1.41 -26.82 30.92
N THR A 574 -2.02 -27.45 29.92
CA THR A 574 -3.48 -27.70 29.85
C THR A 574 -4.02 -28.66 30.92
N ASN A 575 -3.19 -29.08 31.89
CA ASN A 575 -3.57 -29.85 33.07
C ASN A 575 -3.33 -29.06 34.39
N GLY A 576 -3.27 -27.73 34.31
CA GLY A 576 -3.06 -26.81 35.44
C GLY A 576 -1.64 -26.79 36.03
N ARG A 577 -0.73 -27.65 35.57
CA ARG A 577 0.65 -27.73 36.08
C ARG A 577 1.57 -26.73 35.38
N TYR A 578 2.70 -26.42 36.02
CA TYR A 578 3.65 -25.44 35.53
C TYR A 578 4.99 -26.04 35.13
N VAL A 579 5.58 -25.50 34.07
CA VAL A 579 6.99 -25.71 33.68
C VAL A 579 7.69 -24.38 33.41
N SER A 580 9.03 -24.39 33.37
CA SER A 580 9.83 -23.19 33.07
C SER A 580 9.72 -22.80 31.58
N ALA A 581 9.46 -21.52 31.30
CA ALA A 581 9.41 -20.98 29.94
C ALA A 581 10.80 -20.66 29.34
N ASN A 582 11.87 -21.17 29.93
CA ASN A 582 13.26 -20.87 29.53
C ASN A 582 13.59 -21.51 28.17
N LYS A 583 13.98 -20.69 27.19
CA LYS A 583 14.30 -21.07 25.80
C LYS A 583 15.51 -22.03 25.65
N ARG A 584 16.25 -22.30 26.73
CA ARG A 584 17.30 -23.33 26.80
C ARG A 584 16.78 -24.69 27.28
N LEU A 585 15.66 -24.72 28.02
CA LEU A 585 15.05 -25.93 28.57
C LEU A 585 13.93 -26.47 27.67
N VAL A 586 13.20 -25.57 27.01
CA VAL A 586 12.08 -25.87 26.11
C VAL A 586 12.17 -25.08 24.80
N LEU A 587 11.63 -25.66 23.73
CA LEU A 587 11.46 -25.04 22.42
C LEU A 587 9.96 -24.93 22.12
N ALA A 588 9.45 -23.73 21.83
CA ALA A 588 8.11 -23.59 21.27
C ALA A 588 8.04 -24.26 19.89
N THR A 589 7.05 -25.14 19.70
CA THR A 589 6.73 -25.81 18.44
C THR A 589 5.30 -25.51 17.97
N LYS A 590 4.50 -24.82 18.79
CA LYS A 590 3.34 -24.04 18.35
C LYS A 590 3.25 -22.80 19.23
N ILE A 591 3.11 -21.64 18.60
CA ILE A 591 2.72 -20.40 19.24
C ILE A 591 1.34 -20.08 18.67
N ALA A 592 0.36 -19.75 19.51
CA ALA A 592 -0.87 -19.19 18.99
C ALA A 592 -0.55 -17.79 18.46
N LYS A 593 -0.91 -17.52 17.20
CA LYS A 593 -0.94 -16.17 16.68
C LYS A 593 -1.87 -15.35 17.58
N THR A 594 -1.31 -14.43 18.36
CA THR A 594 -1.84 -13.05 18.34
C THR A 594 -1.52 -12.51 16.94
N SER A 595 -2.29 -11.56 16.41
CA SER A 595 -2.05 -11.01 15.06
C SER A 595 -0.57 -10.66 14.83
N GLY A 596 -0.03 -11.13 13.70
CA GLY A 596 1.39 -11.01 13.34
C GLY A 596 2.08 -12.34 12.95
N GLN A 597 2.65 -12.34 11.75
CA GLN A 597 3.55 -13.35 11.15
C GLN A 597 2.94 -14.71 10.73
N ASN A 598 3.62 -15.35 9.77
CA ASN A 598 3.00 -16.30 8.82
C ASN A 598 3.80 -17.62 8.59
N THR A 599 3.35 -18.38 7.59
CA THR A 599 3.89 -19.63 6.99
C THR A 599 3.94 -20.94 7.81
N ASP A 600 3.07 -21.90 7.43
CA ASP A 600 3.33 -23.14 6.66
C ASP A 600 4.56 -24.01 7.01
N ALA A 601 4.57 -25.35 6.88
CA ALA A 601 3.61 -26.34 6.37
C ALA A 601 3.84 -27.70 7.13
N ALA A 602 3.26 -28.90 6.87
CA ALA A 602 2.19 -29.43 6.00
C ALA A 602 1.70 -30.77 6.63
N GLY A 603 0.80 -31.53 5.95
CA GLY A 603 0.71 -33.00 6.06
C GLY A 603 -0.60 -33.60 6.62
N THR A 604 -1.37 -34.24 5.73
CA THR A 604 -2.60 -35.04 6.01
C THR A 604 -2.31 -36.53 5.75
N PRO A 605 -2.87 -37.48 6.52
CA PRO A 605 -3.97 -38.35 6.03
C PRO A 605 -5.12 -38.50 7.08
N VAL A 606 -6.42 -38.40 6.73
CA VAL A 606 -7.34 -39.37 6.05
C VAL A 606 -8.04 -40.37 7.02
N ALA A 607 -9.37 -40.51 6.83
CA ALA A 607 -10.34 -41.42 7.50
C ALA A 607 -10.64 -41.13 9.00
N THR A 608 -11.83 -41.43 9.55
CA THR A 608 -12.99 -42.19 9.02
C THR A 608 -14.33 -41.57 9.49
N ALA A 609 -15.42 -41.77 8.75
CA ALA A 609 -16.80 -41.58 9.24
C ALA A 609 -17.26 -42.79 10.10
N PRO A 610 -18.40 -42.70 10.82
CA PRO A 610 -19.69 -42.94 10.14
C PRO A 610 -20.82 -41.96 10.53
N SER A 611 -21.93 -42.07 9.79
CA SER A 611 -23.24 -41.44 9.96
C SER A 611 -24.30 -42.56 9.91
N PRO A 612 -25.64 -42.34 9.98
CA PRO A 612 -26.40 -41.17 10.40
C PRO A 612 -27.50 -41.51 11.45
N THR A 613 -28.41 -40.58 11.76
CA THR A 613 -29.80 -40.93 12.09
C THR A 613 -30.77 -39.89 11.53
N THR A 614 -31.96 -40.35 11.12
CA THR A 614 -32.93 -39.65 10.27
C THR A 614 -33.93 -38.77 11.02
N SER A 615 -34.45 -37.74 10.34
CA SER A 615 -35.86 -37.33 10.46
C SER A 615 -36.32 -36.65 9.17
N THR A 616 -37.31 -37.24 8.51
CA THR A 616 -37.88 -36.80 7.22
C THR A 616 -38.90 -35.67 7.38
N SER A 617 -39.14 -34.95 6.28
CA SER A 617 -40.44 -34.41 5.79
C SER A 617 -40.55 -32.88 5.76
N SER A 618 -41.30 -32.24 4.87
CA SER A 618 -41.84 -32.58 3.52
C SER A 618 -42.40 -31.28 2.90
N SER A 619 -42.53 -31.20 1.57
CA SER A 619 -42.98 -29.99 0.86
C SER A 619 -44.51 -29.79 0.89
N SER A 620 -44.96 -28.53 0.88
CA SER A 620 -46.27 -28.15 0.31
C SER A 620 -46.28 -26.67 -0.12
N SER A 621 -47.02 -26.37 -1.19
CA SER A 621 -47.06 -25.06 -1.86
C SER A 621 -48.50 -24.60 -2.12
N THR A 622 -48.78 -23.30 -2.03
CA THR A 622 -50.02 -22.74 -2.62
C THR A 622 -49.84 -21.29 -3.08
N THR A 623 -50.43 -20.96 -4.23
CA THR A 623 -50.78 -19.61 -4.71
C THR A 623 -52.16 -19.21 -4.11
N THR A 624 -52.81 -18.06 -4.37
CA THR A 624 -52.55 -16.91 -5.29
C THR A 624 -52.78 -15.59 -4.49
N THR A 625 -53.47 -14.49 -4.84
CA THR A 625 -54.31 -14.04 -5.98
C THR A 625 -54.32 -12.50 -6.05
N THR A 626 -54.30 -11.90 -7.24
CA THR A 626 -54.46 -10.44 -7.47
C THR A 626 -55.94 -10.06 -7.64
N PRO A 627 -56.34 -8.82 -7.31
CA PRO A 627 -57.34 -8.09 -8.11
C PRO A 627 -56.93 -6.65 -8.46
N SER A 628 -57.64 -6.03 -9.41
CA SER A 628 -57.17 -4.83 -10.15
C SER A 628 -58.23 -3.72 -10.28
N VAL A 629 -57.76 -2.46 -10.29
CA VAL A 629 -58.21 -1.30 -11.12
C VAL A 629 -59.70 -0.84 -11.03
N PRO A 630 -59.93 0.47 -10.81
CA PRO A 630 -60.50 1.31 -11.88
C PRO A 630 -59.81 2.69 -12.07
N THR A 631 -60.08 3.32 -13.23
CA THR A 631 -59.46 4.57 -13.70
C THR A 631 -60.53 5.59 -14.13
N THR A 632 -60.39 6.89 -13.80
CA THR A 632 -61.13 8.00 -14.46
C THR A 632 -60.41 9.35 -14.35
N THR A 633 -60.43 10.14 -15.42
CA THR A 633 -60.04 11.58 -15.50
C THR A 633 -61.29 12.48 -15.57
N PRO A 634 -61.24 13.75 -15.13
CA PRO A 634 -61.15 14.90 -16.08
C PRO A 634 -60.23 16.04 -15.56
N THR A 635 -59.53 16.90 -16.32
CA THR A 635 -59.72 17.70 -17.57
C THR A 635 -59.92 19.21 -17.28
N GLY A 636 -58.93 20.03 -17.69
CA GLY A 636 -59.11 21.45 -18.11
C GLY A 636 -58.84 22.57 -17.06
N SER A 637 -58.41 23.79 -17.45
CA SER A 637 -57.90 24.29 -18.75
C SER A 637 -57.27 25.71 -18.62
N ASN A 638 -56.66 26.22 -19.71
CA ASN A 638 -56.43 27.65 -20.08
C ASN A 638 -55.27 28.43 -19.38
N ASN A 639 -54.51 29.32 -20.06
CA ASN A 639 -54.30 29.58 -21.51
C ASN A 639 -52.99 30.39 -21.79
N ALA A 640 -52.69 30.62 -23.09
CA ALA A 640 -51.70 31.48 -23.77
C ALA A 640 -51.22 32.78 -23.05
N SER A 641 -50.00 33.31 -23.21
CA SER A 641 -49.05 33.44 -24.35
C SER A 641 -49.30 34.64 -25.29
N SER A 642 -48.31 35.55 -25.39
CA SER A 642 -48.16 36.61 -26.42
C SER A 642 -46.72 37.17 -26.40
N SER A 643 -46.34 38.03 -27.37
CA SER A 643 -44.92 38.22 -27.76
C SER A 643 -44.42 39.67 -27.97
N SER A 644 -43.08 39.79 -28.05
CA SER A 644 -42.28 40.68 -28.93
C SER A 644 -42.34 42.21 -28.79
N THR A 645 -41.15 42.85 -28.68
CA THR A 645 -40.69 43.91 -29.61
C THR A 645 -39.20 44.24 -29.44
N ASN A 646 -38.54 44.74 -30.50
CA ASN A 646 -37.18 45.30 -30.50
C ASN A 646 -37.21 46.85 -30.47
N THR A 647 -36.11 47.51 -30.08
CA THR A 647 -35.46 48.65 -30.80
C THR A 647 -34.16 49.08 -30.10
N SER A 648 -33.21 49.64 -30.86
CA SER A 648 -31.82 49.95 -30.48
C SER A 648 -31.61 51.30 -29.74
N GLY A 649 -30.45 51.44 -29.08
CA GLY A 649 -29.89 52.72 -28.60
C GLY A 649 -28.42 52.56 -28.18
N THR A 650 -27.56 53.55 -28.45
CA THR A 650 -26.08 53.42 -28.35
C THR A 650 -25.43 54.67 -27.73
N THR A 651 -24.58 54.53 -26.70
CA THR A 651 -23.34 55.32 -26.46
C THR A 651 -22.53 54.80 -25.24
N ASN A 652 -21.26 55.22 -25.14
CA ASN A 652 -20.30 55.01 -24.04
C ASN A 652 -20.70 55.82 -22.76
N ASP A 653 -20.08 55.70 -21.57
CA ASP A 653 -18.67 55.39 -21.22
C ASP A 653 -18.49 54.81 -19.79
N ASN A 654 -17.23 54.62 -19.35
CA ASN A 654 -16.77 53.95 -18.14
C ASN A 654 -17.28 54.52 -16.79
N SER A 655 -17.79 53.65 -15.92
CA SER A 655 -17.08 53.20 -14.69
C SER A 655 -17.86 52.05 -14.03
N GLY A 656 -17.19 51.22 -13.21
CA GLY A 656 -17.71 49.89 -12.84
C GLY A 656 -18.48 49.79 -11.52
N THR A 657 -19.59 49.05 -11.53
CA THR A 657 -20.16 48.37 -10.35
C THR A 657 -20.89 47.09 -10.73
N ASN A 658 -20.54 45.99 -10.06
CA ASN A 658 -21.30 44.76 -9.82
C ASN A 658 -22.54 44.47 -10.70
N THR A 659 -22.35 43.92 -11.89
CA THR A 659 -23.44 43.25 -12.61
C THR A 659 -23.69 41.86 -12.04
N ASN A 660 -24.88 41.65 -11.46
CA ASN A 660 -25.40 40.30 -11.24
C ASN A 660 -25.66 39.66 -12.61
N ALA A 661 -24.67 38.92 -13.13
CA ALA A 661 -24.82 38.16 -14.36
C ALA A 661 -26.00 37.20 -14.22
N THR A 662 -27.04 37.38 -15.05
CA THR A 662 -28.22 36.49 -15.10
C THR A 662 -27.96 35.22 -15.91
N THR A 663 -26.80 35.18 -16.59
CA THR A 663 -26.36 34.07 -17.42
C THR A 663 -24.91 33.69 -17.09
N GLU A 664 -24.60 32.40 -17.27
CA GLU A 664 -23.26 31.84 -17.14
C GLU A 664 -22.87 31.27 -18.52
N THR A 665 -21.66 31.54 -19.01
CA THR A 665 -21.17 31.01 -20.30
C THR A 665 -20.06 29.99 -20.08
N VAL A 666 -20.23 28.80 -20.67
CA VAL A 666 -19.33 27.65 -20.52
C VAL A 666 -18.85 27.17 -21.88
N THR A 667 -17.75 26.41 -21.91
CA THR A 667 -17.33 25.66 -23.10
C THR A 667 -17.63 24.18 -22.86
N VAL A 668 -18.41 23.56 -23.75
CA VAL A 668 -18.75 22.13 -23.68
C VAL A 668 -18.04 21.39 -24.82
N SER A 669 -17.57 20.18 -24.54
CA SER A 669 -16.97 19.27 -25.52
C SER A 669 -17.41 17.82 -25.26
N VAL A 670 -17.56 17.05 -26.33
CA VAL A 670 -17.99 15.64 -26.29
C VAL A 670 -17.06 14.84 -27.19
N ASN A 671 -16.41 13.82 -26.62
CA ASN A 671 -15.33 13.06 -27.24
C ASN A 671 -15.60 11.56 -27.15
N ALA A 672 -15.39 10.81 -28.24
CA ALA A 672 -15.47 9.35 -28.24
C ALA A 672 -14.37 8.75 -29.12
N ASN A 673 -13.79 7.62 -28.69
CA ASN A 673 -12.73 6.91 -29.42
C ASN A 673 -11.58 7.82 -29.90
N GLY A 674 -11.14 8.76 -29.05
CA GLY A 674 -10.07 9.73 -29.36
C GLY A 674 -10.45 10.83 -30.37
N SER A 675 -11.72 10.97 -30.73
CA SER A 675 -12.23 11.99 -31.66
C SER A 675 -13.24 12.92 -30.98
N VAL A 676 -13.16 14.23 -31.26
CA VAL A 676 -14.17 15.20 -30.84
C VAL A 676 -15.43 15.02 -31.71
N LEU A 677 -16.57 14.72 -31.09
CA LEU A 677 -17.87 14.62 -31.75
C LEU A 677 -18.53 15.99 -31.92
N ALA A 678 -18.43 16.83 -30.90
CA ALA A 678 -18.85 18.24 -30.92
C ALA A 678 -18.13 19.04 -29.83
N SER A 679 -18.01 20.36 -30.04
CA SER A 679 -17.61 21.30 -29.00
C SER A 679 -18.07 22.71 -29.35
N GLY A 680 -18.46 23.49 -28.35
CA GLY A 680 -18.94 24.86 -28.53
C GLY A 680 -19.08 25.62 -27.22
N SER A 681 -19.25 26.93 -27.30
CA SER A 681 -19.56 27.77 -26.14
C SER A 681 -21.06 27.93 -25.99
N ILE A 682 -21.56 27.67 -24.78
CA ILE A 682 -22.99 27.64 -24.44
C ILE A 682 -23.23 28.70 -23.36
N THR A 683 -24.15 29.62 -23.60
CA THR A 683 -24.64 30.58 -22.59
C THR A 683 -25.97 30.10 -22.03
N LEU A 684 -26.06 29.97 -20.72
CA LEU A 684 -27.21 29.44 -19.98
C LEU A 684 -27.70 30.45 -18.95
N ALA A 685 -28.92 30.27 -18.43
CA ALA A 685 -29.37 31.02 -17.26
C ALA A 685 -28.59 30.61 -16.00
N LYS A 686 -28.37 31.55 -15.08
CA LYS A 686 -27.69 31.29 -13.81
C LYS A 686 -28.43 30.23 -12.99
N GLY A 687 -27.71 29.22 -12.52
CA GLY A 687 -28.28 28.04 -11.84
C GLY A 687 -28.49 26.82 -12.75
N ALA A 688 -28.22 26.92 -14.04
CA ALA A 688 -28.24 25.77 -14.95
C ALA A 688 -27.16 24.72 -14.62
N THR A 689 -27.40 23.48 -15.01
CA THR A 689 -26.51 22.34 -14.75
C THR A 689 -25.58 22.01 -15.91
N ALA A 690 -24.55 21.20 -15.65
CA ALA A 690 -23.69 20.65 -16.70
C ALA A 690 -24.48 19.77 -17.70
N LEU A 691 -25.61 19.18 -17.28
CA LEU A 691 -26.53 18.45 -18.16
C LEU A 691 -27.32 19.40 -19.07
N ASP A 692 -27.74 20.57 -18.58
CA ASP A 692 -28.38 21.59 -19.42
C ASP A 692 -27.42 22.13 -20.48
N ALA A 693 -26.15 22.33 -20.10
CA ALA A 693 -25.07 22.68 -21.01
C ALA A 693 -24.85 21.63 -22.11
N LEU A 694 -24.85 20.35 -21.75
CA LEU A 694 -24.77 19.24 -22.70
C LEU A 694 -25.99 19.21 -23.63
N ASN A 695 -27.20 19.34 -23.10
CA ASN A 695 -28.44 19.31 -23.89
C ASN A 695 -28.51 20.47 -24.88
N ALA A 696 -28.02 21.66 -24.49
CA ALA A 696 -27.90 22.81 -25.38
C ALA A 696 -26.86 22.59 -26.50
N LEU A 697 -25.67 22.07 -26.19
CA LEU A 697 -24.68 21.70 -27.23
C LEU A 697 -25.25 20.64 -28.17
N ALA A 698 -25.87 19.59 -27.63
CA ALA A 698 -26.46 18.52 -28.42
C ALA A 698 -27.55 19.03 -29.38
N SER A 699 -28.35 20.01 -28.93
CA SER A 699 -29.36 20.68 -29.75
C SER A 699 -28.73 21.51 -30.89
N GLN A 700 -27.61 22.19 -30.64
CA GLN A 700 -26.87 22.93 -31.68
C GLN A 700 -26.23 22.02 -32.74
N HIS A 701 -25.87 20.79 -32.37
CA HIS A 701 -25.16 19.83 -33.23
C HIS A 701 -26.02 18.64 -33.71
N ASN A 702 -27.35 18.70 -33.53
CA ASN A 702 -28.30 17.62 -33.88
C ASN A 702 -27.97 16.25 -33.27
N MET A 703 -27.33 16.21 -32.11
CA MET A 703 -26.93 14.98 -31.42
C MET A 703 -28.04 14.44 -30.53
N SER A 704 -28.27 13.12 -30.53
CA SER A 704 -29.16 12.48 -29.57
C SER A 704 -28.49 12.32 -28.22
N ILE A 705 -29.20 12.65 -27.13
CA ILE A 705 -28.80 12.37 -25.74
C ILE A 705 -29.80 11.38 -25.15
N THR A 706 -29.31 10.39 -24.42
CA THR A 706 -30.12 9.45 -23.62
C THR A 706 -29.65 9.48 -22.18
N THR A 707 -30.55 9.79 -21.25
CA THR A 707 -30.28 9.80 -19.81
C THR A 707 -31.03 8.68 -19.09
N VAL A 708 -30.58 8.37 -17.87
CA VAL A 708 -31.33 7.60 -16.86
C VAL A 708 -31.24 8.34 -15.52
N GLY A 709 -32.25 8.21 -14.66
CA GLY A 709 -32.43 9.13 -13.52
C GLY A 709 -32.89 10.52 -13.98
N SER A 710 -32.99 11.46 -13.03
CA SER A 710 -33.47 12.83 -13.31
C SER A 710 -32.94 13.85 -12.31
N GLY A 711 -32.77 15.11 -12.73
CA GLY A 711 -32.21 16.18 -11.90
C GLY A 711 -30.87 15.77 -11.30
N ILE A 712 -30.71 15.90 -9.98
CA ILE A 712 -29.50 15.54 -9.23
C ILE A 712 -29.09 14.05 -9.27
N THR A 713 -29.88 13.19 -9.93
CA THR A 713 -29.58 11.76 -10.14
C THR A 713 -29.34 11.39 -11.60
N ALA A 714 -29.36 12.36 -12.52
CA ALA A 714 -29.26 12.09 -13.95
C ALA A 714 -27.86 11.58 -14.34
N TYR A 715 -27.82 10.46 -15.06
CA TYR A 715 -26.63 9.90 -15.70
C TYR A 715 -26.83 9.87 -17.22
N VAL A 716 -25.81 10.26 -17.98
CA VAL A 716 -25.83 10.23 -19.45
C VAL A 716 -25.51 8.81 -19.92
N LYS A 717 -26.56 8.04 -20.18
CA LYS A 717 -26.47 6.67 -20.68
C LYS A 717 -25.99 6.62 -22.14
N GLY A 718 -26.22 7.64 -22.96
CA GLY A 718 -25.72 7.63 -24.32
C GLY A 718 -25.73 8.99 -25.01
N ILE A 719 -24.83 9.15 -25.98
CA ILE A 719 -24.73 10.32 -26.84
C ILE A 719 -24.44 9.85 -28.27
N ASN A 720 -25.25 10.30 -29.24
CA ASN A 720 -25.08 10.08 -30.68
C ASN A 720 -24.72 8.62 -31.06
N GLY A 721 -25.44 7.65 -30.49
CA GLY A 721 -25.23 6.21 -30.72
C GLY A 721 -24.20 5.51 -29.84
N TYR A 722 -23.31 6.25 -29.18
CA TYR A 722 -22.38 5.71 -28.18
C TYR A 722 -23.09 5.55 -26.84
N ASN A 723 -23.36 4.31 -26.44
CA ASN A 723 -24.14 3.97 -25.25
C ASN A 723 -23.26 3.33 -24.19
N ALA A 724 -23.34 3.83 -22.95
CA ALA A 724 -22.85 3.15 -21.77
C ALA A 724 -23.42 1.73 -21.67
N GLY A 725 -22.57 0.79 -21.28
CA GLY A 725 -22.96 -0.59 -21.07
C GLY A 725 -23.80 -0.78 -19.79
N PRO A 726 -23.93 -2.04 -19.31
CA PRO A 726 -24.49 -2.32 -18.00
C PRO A 726 -23.74 -1.54 -16.90
N ALA A 727 -24.49 -1.14 -15.86
CA ALA A 727 -23.91 -0.47 -14.69
C ALA A 727 -22.77 -1.32 -14.10
N GLY A 728 -21.66 -0.69 -13.74
CA GLY A 728 -20.46 -1.35 -13.22
C GLY A 728 -19.46 -1.88 -14.26
N THR A 729 -19.76 -1.82 -15.57
CA THR A 729 -18.79 -2.25 -16.61
C THR A 729 -17.69 -1.24 -16.93
N MET A 730 -17.65 -0.08 -16.26
CA MET A 730 -16.84 1.11 -16.59
C MET A 730 -17.00 1.70 -18.01
N THR A 731 -17.69 1.02 -18.92
CA THR A 731 -18.05 1.52 -20.25
C THR A 731 -19.15 2.58 -20.15
N GLY A 732 -18.96 3.74 -20.77
CA GLY A 732 -19.94 4.84 -20.74
C GLY A 732 -19.34 6.23 -20.67
N TRP A 733 -20.20 7.20 -20.38
CA TRP A 733 -19.85 8.61 -20.38
C TRP A 733 -19.32 9.06 -19.02
N LEU A 734 -18.03 9.39 -18.99
CA LEU A 734 -17.41 10.16 -17.92
C LEU A 734 -17.56 11.66 -18.27
N TYR A 735 -17.69 12.52 -17.26
CA TYR A 735 -17.68 13.97 -17.47
C TYR A 735 -16.72 14.65 -16.50
N SER A 736 -16.05 15.70 -16.98
CA SER A 736 -15.18 16.54 -16.16
C SER A 736 -15.50 18.03 -16.34
N ILE A 737 -15.21 18.81 -15.30
CA ILE A 737 -15.32 20.27 -15.27
C ILE A 737 -13.93 20.83 -15.00
N ASN A 738 -13.44 21.70 -15.89
CA ASN A 738 -12.11 22.31 -15.83
C ASN A 738 -10.93 21.31 -15.80
N GLY A 739 -11.18 20.05 -16.16
CA GLY A 739 -10.22 18.94 -16.13
C GLY A 739 -10.59 17.87 -15.10
N ASN A 740 -11.16 18.25 -13.97
CA ASN A 740 -11.44 17.35 -12.84
C ASN A 740 -12.80 16.66 -13.04
N GLN A 741 -12.88 15.34 -12.85
CA GLN A 741 -14.15 14.61 -12.84
C GLN A 741 -14.87 14.83 -11.49
N PRO A 742 -16.08 15.45 -11.44
CA PRO A 742 -16.80 15.58 -10.19
C PRO A 742 -17.36 14.23 -9.72
N ASN A 743 -17.32 13.98 -8.41
CA ASN A 743 -18.00 12.84 -7.78
C ASN A 743 -19.52 13.07 -7.62
N THR A 744 -20.15 13.78 -8.55
CA THR A 744 -21.58 14.13 -8.52
C THR A 744 -22.27 13.73 -9.83
N SER A 745 -23.59 13.90 -9.89
CA SER A 745 -24.33 13.78 -11.15
C SER A 745 -24.06 15.00 -12.03
N ILE A 746 -23.98 14.79 -13.35
CA ILE A 746 -23.96 15.88 -14.34
C ILE A 746 -25.21 16.77 -14.29
N GLY A 747 -26.34 16.25 -13.77
CA GLY A 747 -27.55 17.02 -13.44
C GLY A 747 -27.60 17.55 -12.00
N ALA A 748 -26.53 17.39 -11.21
CA ALA A 748 -26.34 18.01 -9.90
C ALA A 748 -25.29 19.14 -9.91
N TYR A 749 -24.29 19.07 -10.79
CA TYR A 749 -23.28 20.13 -10.93
C TYR A 749 -23.89 21.38 -11.58
N VAL A 750 -24.03 22.47 -10.82
CA VAL A 750 -24.41 23.80 -11.30
C VAL A 750 -23.18 24.50 -11.87
N VAL A 751 -23.29 25.06 -13.08
CA VAL A 751 -22.13 25.63 -13.78
C VAL A 751 -21.83 27.08 -13.41
N ALA A 752 -20.56 27.47 -13.51
CA ALA A 752 -20.07 28.83 -13.37
C ALA A 752 -19.51 29.37 -14.69
N ASN A 753 -19.59 30.70 -14.90
CA ASN A 753 -19.08 31.36 -16.09
C ASN A 753 -17.57 31.17 -16.26
N GLY A 754 -17.19 30.49 -17.34
CA GLY A 754 -15.82 30.09 -17.66
C GLY A 754 -15.57 28.58 -17.64
N ASP A 755 -16.50 27.79 -17.08
CA ASP A 755 -16.33 26.34 -16.93
C ASP A 755 -16.10 25.62 -18.27
N ARG A 756 -15.22 24.64 -18.25
CA ARG A 756 -14.88 23.76 -19.38
C ARG A 756 -15.39 22.35 -19.10
N ILE A 757 -16.53 22.02 -19.70
CA ILE A 757 -17.18 20.72 -19.57
C ILE A 757 -16.66 19.80 -20.66
N SER A 758 -16.10 18.64 -20.29
CA SER A 758 -15.70 17.59 -21.22
C SER A 758 -16.47 16.32 -20.92
N LEU A 759 -17.06 15.69 -21.93
CA LEU A 759 -17.63 14.35 -21.83
C LEU A 759 -16.78 13.40 -22.65
N ASN A 760 -16.27 12.35 -22.01
CA ASN A 760 -15.40 11.35 -22.62
C ASN A 760 -16.07 9.98 -22.56
N TYR A 761 -16.24 9.34 -23.72
CA TYR A 761 -16.74 7.97 -23.80
C TYR A 761 -15.62 6.96 -23.50
N ASN A 762 -15.74 6.29 -22.37
CA ASN A 762 -14.93 5.12 -22.01
C ASN A 762 -15.60 3.83 -22.57
N LYS A 763 -14.81 2.83 -22.95
CA LYS A 763 -15.29 1.63 -23.67
C LYS A 763 -14.66 0.36 -23.10
#